data_AF-A0A7G3AJ29-F1
#
_entry.id   AF-A0A7G3AJ29-F1
#
_cell.length_a   1.000
_cell.length_b   1.000
_cell.length_c   1.000
_cell.angle_alpha   90.00
_cell.angle_beta   90.00
_cell.angle_gamma   90.00
#
_symmetry.space_group_name_H-M   'P 1'
#
loop_
_entity.id
_entity.type
_entity.pdbx_description
1 polymer ?
#
loop_
_entity_poly.entity_id
_entity_poly.type
_entity_poly.pdbx_seq_one_letter_code
_entity_poly.pdbx_strand_id
1 'polypeptide(L)'
;MFLCPFFVLLVSRGDVAVALSPDICSRVTFVNFTVTRSSLQSQCLNQVLKAERPDIDEKRSDLLKLQGEFHLRLRQLEKSLLQALNDAKGKILDDDSVITTLETLKKEAADIGQKVEETDKVIAEIETVSQQYLSLSQACSNIYFTMDSLNQVHFLYQYSLKMFLDIFSTVLYNNNRLEGITDYTTRLGIITKDLFAVCYDRVARGMLHADRLTFALLLCRIHLKGTSESNMDQEFNFFLRNKEGIVSGQQRVEGLTGEQLEGVNRLATRLPIFRKLLEKVKSIPELGAWLQQGSPEQCVPQLWDESKALSPIVSAMHHLLLIQAFRPDRVIAAANLFVATVLGEDFMPLAEKELDFATCVEKQLTSNTPALLCSVPGFDASSRVDDLAAELNKQISSIAIGSAEGFNQAERAINAACKSGRWVLLKNVHLAPQWLVQLEKKLHSLQPHAAFRLFLTMEISPRVPVNLLRAGRIFVYEPPPGIRANLLRTFSTVPAGRMMKQPSERARLYFLLAWFHAIVQERLRYAPLGWAKKYEFNESDLRVACDTLDTWIDATAMGRTNLPPEKVPWDALVTLLSQSIYGGKIDNDFDQRLLQSFLAKLFTARSFEGDFALVANVDGVAGGPNGQRHITMPDGTRRDHFLKWIEGLADRQTPSWLGLPNNAERVLLTTRGTDLISKLLKMQQLEDDDELAYSSADESLDLTQMKQEDGRPSWMKTLHNSASSWLELLPKSLATLRRTVENIKDPLYRYFEREVASGAKLLQTVISDLQDVVLICQGEKKQTNHHRSMLSELVRGIIPVGWRRYTVPAGCTVIQWITDFSHRVQQLQKVSTLVSQAGAKELQSFPVWLGGLLNPEAYITATRQCVAQANSWSLEELVLDVTINETNSEADQKDSCFGVVGLKLQGAQCKNNQLLLTSTIMMDLPLTLLKWSRSTTEHRSGKLTLPVYLNSTRTELLFTVDLAVAPGQDPHSFYERGVAVLTSTALN
;
A
#
# COMPACT_ATOMS: atom_id res chain seq x y z
N MET A 1 -34.16 -34.27 32.74
CA MET A 1 -32.89 -33.62 33.09
C MET A 1 -33.26 -32.26 33.66
N PHE A 2 -33.29 -32.13 34.99
CA PHE A 2 -33.65 -30.86 35.63
C PHE A 2 -32.44 -29.91 35.56
N LEU A 3 -32.55 -28.83 34.78
CA LEU A 3 -31.57 -27.74 34.79
C LEU A 3 -31.72 -26.97 36.10
N CYS A 4 -30.60 -26.60 36.73
CA CYS A 4 -30.60 -25.79 37.96
C CYS A 4 -31.26 -24.42 37.72
N PRO A 5 -32.15 -23.93 38.62
CA PRO A 5 -32.79 -22.60 38.47
C PRO A 5 -31.79 -21.43 38.38
N PHE A 6 -30.55 -21.63 38.83
CA PHE A 6 -29.50 -20.61 38.86
C PHE A 6 -28.43 -20.81 37.77
N PHE A 7 -28.68 -21.66 36.77
CA PHE A 7 -27.73 -21.82 35.67
C PHE A 7 -27.72 -20.60 34.75
N VAL A 8 -26.56 -19.97 34.61
CA VAL A 8 -26.31 -18.87 33.67
C VAL A 8 -25.18 -19.27 32.73
N LEU A 9 -25.39 -19.11 31.43
CA LEU A 9 -24.39 -19.35 30.39
C LEU A 9 -23.94 -18.03 29.77
N LEU A 10 -22.65 -17.74 29.85
CA LEU A 10 -22.02 -16.61 29.15
C LEU A 10 -21.14 -17.15 28.02
N VAL A 11 -21.41 -16.71 26.79
CA VAL A 11 -20.64 -17.12 25.61
C VAL A 11 -19.77 -15.95 25.17
N SER A 12 -18.46 -16.04 25.42
CA SER A 12 -17.48 -15.02 25.03
C SER A 12 -16.77 -15.39 23.72
N ARG A 13 -16.39 -14.38 22.92
CA ARG A 13 -15.59 -14.53 21.69
C ARG A 13 -14.59 -13.38 21.58
N GLY A 14 -13.46 -13.64 20.91
CA GLY A 14 -12.41 -12.64 20.68
C GLY A 14 -12.48 -11.92 19.32
N ASP A 15 -13.44 -12.30 18.45
CA ASP A 15 -13.61 -11.73 17.11
C ASP A 15 -14.90 -10.91 17.03
N VAL A 16 -14.78 -9.67 16.54
CA VAL A 16 -15.84 -8.67 16.42
C VAL A 16 -16.63 -8.86 15.11
N ALA A 17 -16.05 -9.49 14.09
CA ALA A 17 -16.58 -9.45 12.71
C ALA A 17 -17.46 -10.66 12.31
N VAL A 18 -17.82 -11.55 13.24
CA VAL A 18 -18.54 -12.78 12.89
C VAL A 18 -20.05 -12.53 12.76
N ALA A 19 -20.57 -12.62 11.54
CA ALA A 19 -22.01 -12.64 11.28
C ALA A 19 -22.64 -13.91 11.88
N LEU A 20 -23.44 -13.72 12.91
CA LEU A 20 -24.22 -14.80 13.54
C LEU A 20 -25.51 -15.06 12.78
N SER A 21 -25.96 -16.31 12.77
CA SER A 21 -27.23 -16.65 12.14
C SER A 21 -28.38 -15.98 12.90
N PRO A 22 -29.46 -15.56 12.21
CA PRO A 22 -30.63 -14.97 12.87
C PRO A 22 -31.23 -15.86 13.96
N ASP A 23 -31.09 -17.18 13.82
CA ASP A 23 -31.54 -18.18 14.80
C ASP A 23 -30.75 -18.11 16.12
N ILE A 24 -29.45 -17.84 16.08
CA ILE A 24 -28.66 -17.64 17.30
C ILE A 24 -29.03 -16.28 17.89
N CYS A 25 -29.14 -15.25 17.05
CA CYS A 25 -29.45 -13.88 17.47
C CYS A 25 -30.78 -13.74 18.21
N SER A 26 -31.78 -14.57 17.90
CA SER A 26 -33.08 -14.56 18.59
C SER A 26 -33.05 -15.28 19.95
N ARG A 27 -32.04 -16.11 20.21
CA ARG A 27 -31.92 -16.95 21.41
C ARG A 27 -30.94 -16.42 22.43
N VAL A 28 -30.09 -15.46 22.07
CA VAL A 28 -29.06 -14.88 22.94
C VAL A 28 -29.16 -13.36 22.95
N THR A 29 -28.91 -12.76 24.10
CA THR A 29 -28.74 -11.31 24.20
C THR A 29 -27.31 -10.94 23.87
N PHE A 30 -27.12 -10.02 22.93
CA PHE A 30 -25.80 -9.51 22.59
C PHE A 30 -25.34 -8.45 23.58
N VAL A 31 -24.09 -8.56 24.01
CA VAL A 31 -23.38 -7.51 24.71
C VAL A 31 -22.08 -7.28 23.95
N ASN A 32 -21.95 -6.10 23.34
CA ASN A 32 -20.78 -5.75 22.56
C ASN A 32 -19.78 -4.97 23.43
N PHE A 33 -18.61 -5.57 23.65
CA PHE A 33 -17.51 -4.95 24.40
C PHE A 33 -16.48 -4.27 23.46
N THR A 34 -16.86 -3.93 22.22
CA THR A 34 -16.02 -3.09 21.36
C THR A 34 -15.71 -1.78 22.04
N VAL A 35 -14.44 -1.42 22.01
CA VAL A 35 -13.94 -0.19 22.60
C VAL A 35 -14.43 0.97 21.74
N THR A 36 -15.03 1.99 22.36
CA THR A 36 -15.44 3.22 21.68
C THR A 36 -14.39 4.30 21.87
N ARG A 37 -14.38 5.31 20.98
CA ARG A 37 -13.46 6.46 21.06
C ARG A 37 -13.55 7.19 22.40
N SER A 38 -14.77 7.43 22.88
CA SER A 38 -15.04 8.09 24.17
C SER A 38 -14.60 7.25 25.37
N SER A 39 -14.85 5.94 25.33
CA SER A 39 -14.42 5.02 26.40
C SER A 39 -12.91 4.96 26.49
N LEU A 40 -12.20 4.82 25.37
CA LEU A 40 -10.75 4.77 25.37
C LEU A 40 -10.11 6.10 25.78
N GLN A 41 -10.66 7.22 25.32
CA GLN A 41 -10.24 8.55 25.75
C GLN A 41 -10.35 8.69 27.28
N SER A 42 -11.48 8.28 27.86
CA SER A 42 -11.68 8.32 29.31
C SER A 42 -10.71 7.41 30.06
N GLN A 43 -10.45 6.20 29.54
CA GLN A 43 -9.46 5.29 30.11
C GLN A 43 -8.04 5.87 30.07
N CYS A 44 -7.65 6.48 28.94
CA CYS A 44 -6.34 7.09 28.79
C CYS A 44 -6.19 8.30 29.72
N LEU A 45 -7.23 9.14 29.83
CA LEU A 45 -7.24 10.29 30.72
C LEU A 45 -7.00 9.86 32.17
N ASN A 46 -7.71 8.84 32.64
CA ASN A 46 -7.55 8.31 33.99
C ASN A 46 -6.14 7.75 34.21
N GLN A 47 -5.56 7.05 33.22
CA GLN A 47 -4.20 6.53 33.33
C GLN A 47 -3.14 7.64 33.39
N VAL A 48 -3.30 8.72 32.62
CA VAL A 48 -2.39 9.87 32.67
C VAL A 48 -2.51 10.60 33.99
N LEU A 49 -3.72 10.87 34.45
CA LEU A 49 -3.94 11.52 35.74
C LEU A 49 -3.33 10.70 36.87
N LYS A 50 -3.52 9.38 36.86
CA LYS A 50 -2.89 8.49 37.85
C LYS A 50 -1.36 8.52 37.83
N ALA A 51 -0.75 8.71 36.67
CA ALA A 51 0.70 8.76 36.52
C ALA A 51 1.30 10.15 36.85
N GLU A 52 0.70 11.22 36.31
CA GLU A 52 1.20 12.59 36.41
C GLU A 52 0.67 13.34 37.63
N ARG A 53 -0.62 13.18 37.96
CA ARG A 53 -1.31 13.89 39.04
C ARG A 53 -2.07 12.92 39.95
N PRO A 54 -1.36 12.00 40.64
CA PRO A 54 -2.01 11.02 41.53
C PRO A 54 -2.80 11.70 42.64
N ASP A 55 -2.37 12.91 43.05
CA ASP A 55 -3.06 13.78 44.01
C ASP A 55 -4.46 14.20 43.53
N ILE A 56 -4.62 14.47 42.24
CA ILE A 56 -5.88 14.87 41.63
C ILE A 56 -6.75 13.65 41.33
N ASP A 57 -6.16 12.54 40.87
CA ASP A 57 -6.87 11.28 40.59
C ASP A 57 -7.52 10.70 41.85
N GLU A 58 -6.79 10.64 42.97
CA GLU A 58 -7.30 10.14 44.24
C GLU A 58 -8.43 11.02 44.80
N LYS A 59 -8.22 12.35 44.79
CA LYS A 59 -9.27 13.32 45.17
C LYS A 59 -10.51 13.21 44.30
N ARG A 60 -10.36 13.06 42.98
CA ARG A 60 -11.47 12.88 42.05
C ARG A 60 -12.25 11.60 42.36
N SER A 61 -11.55 10.48 42.57
CA SER A 61 -12.18 9.20 42.89
C SER A 61 -12.97 9.25 44.19
N ASP A 62 -12.41 9.87 45.23
CA ASP A 62 -13.05 9.96 46.53
C ASP A 62 -14.22 10.93 46.53
N LEU A 63 -14.12 12.06 45.82
CA LEU A 63 -15.24 12.99 45.66
C LEU A 63 -16.40 12.37 44.86
N LEU A 64 -16.11 11.60 43.81
CA LEU A 64 -17.16 10.89 43.06
C LEU A 64 -17.87 9.82 43.92
N LYS A 65 -17.13 9.09 44.78
CA LYS A 65 -17.74 8.17 45.75
C LYS A 65 -18.62 8.91 46.74
N LEU A 66 -18.10 10.00 47.31
CA LEU A 66 -18.81 10.83 48.29
C LEU A 66 -20.10 11.43 47.69
N GLN A 67 -20.02 11.94 46.46
CA GLN A 67 -21.18 12.46 45.72
C GLN A 67 -22.22 11.36 45.48
N GLY A 68 -21.79 10.15 45.11
CA GLY A 68 -22.66 8.98 44.97
C GLY A 68 -23.34 8.59 46.28
N GLU A 69 -22.62 8.63 47.39
CA GLU A 69 -23.17 8.40 48.73
C GLU A 69 -24.18 9.48 49.14
N PHE A 70 -23.89 10.75 48.86
CA PHE A 70 -24.81 11.86 49.12
C PHE A 70 -26.09 11.76 48.28
N HIS A 71 -25.99 11.45 46.99
CA HIS A 71 -27.18 11.24 46.15
C HIS A 71 -28.00 10.04 46.60
N LEU A 72 -27.35 8.94 46.99
CA LEU A 72 -28.04 7.78 47.55
C LEU A 72 -28.75 8.16 48.86
N ARG A 73 -28.07 8.89 49.74
CA ARG A 73 -28.62 9.32 51.02
C ARG A 73 -29.77 10.31 50.84
N LEU A 74 -29.67 11.24 49.89
CA LEU A 74 -30.72 12.17 49.53
C LEU A 74 -31.96 11.41 49.03
N ARG A 75 -31.79 10.43 48.12
CA ARG A 75 -32.89 9.55 47.68
C ARG A 75 -33.50 8.73 48.82
N GLN A 76 -32.69 8.25 49.76
CA GLN A 76 -33.21 7.56 50.94
C GLN A 76 -34.04 8.49 51.81
N LEU A 77 -33.56 9.70 52.08
CA LEU A 77 -34.29 10.71 52.85
C LEU A 77 -35.59 11.14 52.15
N GLU A 78 -35.57 11.34 50.83
CA GLU A 78 -36.77 11.62 50.03
C GLU A 78 -37.78 10.47 50.10
N LYS A 79 -37.31 9.22 49.97
CA LYS A 79 -38.17 8.04 50.09
C LYS A 79 -38.73 7.89 51.51
N SER A 80 -37.92 8.16 52.54
CA SER A 80 -38.36 8.16 53.93
C SER A 80 -39.36 9.29 54.22
N LEU A 81 -39.18 10.47 53.63
CA LEU A 81 -40.12 11.58 53.71
C LEU A 81 -41.47 11.21 53.07
N LEU A 82 -41.43 10.63 51.85
CA LEU A 82 -42.63 10.15 51.15
C LEU A 82 -43.32 9.01 51.91
N GLN A 83 -42.54 8.11 52.50
CA GLN A 83 -43.07 7.00 53.30
C GLN A 83 -43.73 7.54 54.59
N ALA A 84 -43.11 8.48 55.29
CA ALA A 84 -43.70 9.14 56.45
C ALA A 84 -45.00 9.88 56.09
N LEU A 85 -45.07 10.53 54.92
CA LEU A 85 -46.28 11.18 54.39
C LEU A 85 -47.39 10.17 54.05
N ASN A 86 -47.04 9.00 53.52
CA ASN A 86 -48.00 7.96 53.12
C ASN A 86 -48.50 7.13 54.31
N ASP A 87 -47.64 6.88 55.30
CA ASP A 87 -47.97 6.12 56.50
C ASP A 87 -48.79 6.97 57.50
N ALA A 88 -48.78 8.30 57.36
CA ALA A 88 -49.63 9.22 58.11
C ALA A 88 -51.11 9.07 57.71
N LYS A 89 -51.87 8.28 58.48
CA LYS A 89 -53.32 8.10 58.31
C LYS A 89 -54.11 9.08 59.18
N GLY A 90 -54.62 10.18 58.61
CA GLY A 90 -55.46 11.16 59.30
C GLY A 90 -55.13 12.61 58.94
N LYS A 91 -55.52 13.58 59.77
CA LYS A 91 -55.08 14.97 59.63
C LYS A 91 -53.62 15.07 60.08
N ILE A 92 -52.72 15.29 59.12
CA ILE A 92 -51.26 15.43 59.31
C ILE A 92 -50.91 16.51 60.35
N LEU A 93 -51.79 17.50 60.53
CA LEU A 93 -51.62 18.59 61.50
C LEU A 93 -51.84 18.18 62.97
N ASP A 94 -52.40 17.00 63.23
CA ASP A 94 -52.76 16.57 64.59
C ASP A 94 -51.70 15.61 65.22
N ASP A 95 -50.66 15.21 64.45
CA ASP A 95 -49.62 14.30 64.91
C ASP A 95 -48.24 15.01 64.97
N ASP A 96 -47.92 15.54 66.15
CA ASP A 96 -46.67 16.24 66.43
C ASP A 96 -45.42 15.37 66.16
N SER A 97 -45.55 14.04 66.21
CA SER A 97 -44.45 13.12 65.91
C SER A 97 -44.14 13.02 64.41
N VAL A 98 -45.17 13.12 63.57
CA VAL A 98 -45.03 13.16 62.10
C VAL A 98 -44.48 14.52 61.68
N ILE A 99 -44.90 15.62 62.31
CA ILE A 99 -44.39 16.96 62.00
C ILE A 99 -42.90 17.09 62.35
N THR A 100 -42.49 16.60 63.52
CA THR A 100 -41.07 16.63 63.94
C THR A 100 -40.18 15.72 63.10
N THR A 101 -40.67 14.54 62.68
CA THR A 101 -39.93 13.67 61.75
C THR A 101 -39.85 14.27 60.35
N LEU A 102 -40.90 14.94 59.86
CA LEU A 102 -40.86 15.66 58.57
C LEU A 102 -39.89 16.85 58.61
N GLU A 103 -39.86 17.64 59.68
CA GLU A 103 -38.92 18.77 59.84
C GLU A 103 -37.46 18.30 59.91
N THR A 104 -37.19 17.24 60.67
CA THR A 104 -35.83 16.68 60.79
C THR A 104 -35.34 16.09 59.47
N LEU A 105 -36.17 15.29 58.78
CA LEU A 105 -35.84 14.74 57.45
C LEU A 105 -35.65 15.84 56.40
N LYS A 106 -36.48 16.89 56.42
CA LYS A 106 -36.36 18.03 55.51
C LYS A 106 -35.08 18.83 55.76
N LYS A 107 -34.69 19.01 57.02
CA LYS A 107 -33.44 19.70 57.39
C LYS A 107 -32.22 18.89 56.99
N GLU A 108 -32.19 17.59 57.27
CA GLU A 108 -31.11 16.70 56.83
C GLU A 108 -31.00 16.65 55.30
N ALA A 109 -32.13 16.63 54.58
CA ALA A 109 -32.14 16.67 53.12
C ALA A 109 -31.58 17.99 52.58
N ALA A 110 -31.91 19.13 53.19
CA ALA A 110 -31.38 20.43 52.82
C ALA A 110 -29.86 20.54 53.07
N ASP A 111 -29.38 20.05 54.23
CA ASP A 111 -27.96 20.06 54.57
C ASP A 111 -27.13 19.17 53.62
N ILE A 112 -27.65 17.99 53.23
CA ILE A 112 -27.01 17.12 52.24
C ILE A 112 -27.07 17.76 50.85
N GLY A 113 -28.19 18.38 50.48
CA GLY A 113 -28.31 19.11 49.22
C GLY A 113 -27.25 20.20 49.07
N GLN A 114 -26.99 20.99 50.12
CA GLN A 114 -25.94 22.00 50.10
C GLN A 114 -24.53 21.39 49.96
N LYS A 115 -24.26 20.26 50.64
CA LYS A 115 -22.98 19.55 50.49
C LYS A 115 -22.77 18.97 49.09
N VAL A 116 -23.84 18.55 48.41
CA VAL A 116 -23.77 18.13 47.01
C VAL A 116 -23.35 19.31 46.13
N GLU A 117 -23.98 20.48 46.28
CA GLU A 117 -23.60 21.68 45.51
C GLU A 117 -22.15 22.15 45.75
N GLU A 118 -21.66 22.06 46.99
CA GLU A 118 -20.26 22.37 47.31
C GLU A 118 -19.29 21.37 46.67
N THR A 119 -19.64 20.08 46.70
CA THR A 119 -18.86 19.00 46.08
C THR A 119 -18.81 19.18 44.55
N ASP A 120 -19.92 19.58 43.93
CA ASP A 120 -20.00 19.84 42.49
C ASP A 120 -19.05 20.95 42.04
N LYS A 121 -18.87 22.01 42.86
CA LYS A 121 -17.89 23.08 42.58
C LYS A 121 -16.45 22.55 42.59
N VAL A 122 -16.10 21.72 43.58
CA VAL A 122 -14.76 21.12 43.67
C VAL A 122 -14.50 20.13 42.52
N ILE A 123 -15.52 19.38 42.11
CA ILE A 123 -15.45 18.51 40.92
C ILE A 123 -15.21 19.35 39.66
N ALA A 124 -15.87 20.50 39.52
CA ALA A 124 -15.64 21.40 38.39
C ALA A 124 -14.20 21.93 38.34
N GLU A 125 -13.61 22.30 39.48
CA GLU A 125 -12.20 22.70 39.57
C GLU A 125 -11.26 21.55 39.15
N ILE A 126 -11.50 20.33 39.62
CA ILE A 126 -10.73 19.14 39.22
C ILE A 126 -10.88 18.84 37.73
N GLU A 127 -12.06 19.06 37.17
CA GLU A 127 -12.34 18.87 35.75
C GLU A 127 -11.52 19.87 34.90
N THR A 128 -11.33 21.11 35.37
CA THR A 128 -10.46 22.08 34.65
C THR A 128 -8.98 21.63 34.58
N VAL A 129 -8.47 20.97 35.61
CA VAL A 129 -7.11 20.39 35.59
C VAL A 129 -7.08 19.17 34.66
N SER A 130 -8.14 18.36 34.67
CA SER A 130 -8.28 17.19 33.78
C SER A 130 -8.37 17.58 32.30
N GLN A 131 -8.98 18.72 31.99
CA GLN A 131 -9.09 19.25 30.63
C GLN A 131 -7.73 19.48 29.96
N GLN A 132 -6.67 19.79 30.73
CA GLN A 132 -5.32 19.97 30.17
C GLN A 132 -4.78 18.67 29.52
N TYR A 133 -5.20 17.51 30.01
CA TYR A 133 -4.77 16.19 29.51
C TYR A 133 -5.76 15.59 28.50
N LEU A 134 -6.86 16.29 28.21
CA LEU A 134 -7.91 15.80 27.32
C LEU A 134 -7.42 15.67 25.87
N SER A 135 -6.62 16.63 25.39
CA SER A 135 -6.02 16.59 24.05
C SER A 135 -5.10 15.40 23.85
N LEU A 136 -4.26 15.09 24.84
CA LEU A 136 -3.42 13.89 24.86
C LEU A 136 -4.29 12.62 24.81
N SER A 137 -5.37 12.59 25.59
CA SER A 137 -6.27 11.43 25.65
C SER A 137 -7.05 11.22 24.34
N GLN A 138 -7.43 12.31 23.67
CA GLN A 138 -8.00 12.28 22.31
C GLN A 138 -6.97 11.77 21.30
N ALA A 139 -5.73 12.24 21.36
CA ALA A 139 -4.65 11.74 20.52
C ALA A 139 -4.41 10.25 20.74
N CYS A 140 -4.38 9.77 21.99
CA CYS A 140 -4.28 8.35 22.33
C CYS A 140 -5.41 7.52 21.69
N SER A 141 -6.65 8.00 21.81
CA SER A 141 -7.81 7.34 21.20
C SER A 141 -7.65 7.26 19.67
N ASN A 142 -7.38 8.39 19.02
CA ASN A 142 -7.19 8.45 17.57
C ASN A 142 -6.05 7.54 17.09
N ILE A 143 -4.90 7.53 17.78
CA ILE A 143 -3.77 6.66 17.45
C ILE A 143 -4.19 5.19 17.46
N TYR A 144 -4.91 4.75 18.51
CA TYR A 144 -5.37 3.37 18.60
C TYR A 144 -6.34 2.99 17.47
N PHE A 145 -7.33 3.83 17.17
CA PHE A 145 -8.28 3.53 16.08
C PHE A 145 -7.62 3.55 14.70
N THR A 146 -6.62 4.42 14.50
CA THR A 146 -5.77 4.35 13.32
C THR A 146 -4.99 3.03 13.27
N MET A 147 -4.39 2.58 14.38
CA MET A 147 -3.71 1.28 14.46
C MET A 147 -4.65 0.12 14.15
N ASP A 148 -5.87 0.09 14.71
CA ASP A 148 -6.85 -0.98 14.45
C ASP A 148 -7.28 -1.00 12.97
N SER A 149 -7.42 0.18 12.36
CA SER A 149 -7.79 0.33 10.95
C SER A 149 -6.66 -0.02 9.97
N LEU A 150 -5.39 -0.12 10.42
CA LEU A 150 -4.25 -0.44 9.54
C LEU A 150 -4.39 -1.81 8.85
N ASN A 151 -5.25 -2.70 9.36
CA ASN A 151 -5.56 -3.97 8.71
C ASN A 151 -6.13 -3.82 7.28
N GLN A 152 -6.70 -2.65 6.95
CA GLN A 152 -7.21 -2.32 5.61
C GLN A 152 -6.10 -1.89 4.65
N VAL A 153 -4.98 -1.37 5.18
CA VAL A 153 -3.77 -1.09 4.39
C VAL A 153 -3.10 -2.40 4.02
N HIS A 154 -2.91 -3.29 5.00
CA HIS A 154 -2.35 -4.62 4.80
C HIS A 154 -2.86 -5.59 5.87
N PHE A 155 -3.23 -6.81 5.45
CA PHE A 155 -3.85 -7.81 6.33
C PHE A 155 -3.00 -8.20 7.56
N LEU A 156 -1.68 -8.03 7.47
CA LEU A 156 -0.71 -8.33 8.53
C LEU A 156 -0.86 -7.39 9.74
N TYR A 157 -1.31 -6.16 9.53
CA TYR A 157 -1.30 -5.11 10.54
C TYR A 157 -2.50 -5.24 11.48
N GLN A 158 -2.38 -6.14 12.44
CA GLN A 158 -3.42 -6.45 13.42
C GLN A 158 -2.88 -6.12 14.80
N TYR A 159 -3.36 -5.03 15.39
CA TYR A 159 -2.91 -4.59 16.71
C TYR A 159 -4.01 -4.77 17.74
N SER A 160 -3.63 -5.07 18.98
CA SER A 160 -4.56 -5.16 20.10
C SER A 160 -4.55 -3.87 20.92
N LEU A 161 -5.67 -3.58 21.59
CA LEU A 161 -5.73 -2.51 22.58
C LEU A 161 -4.67 -2.70 23.67
N LYS A 162 -4.43 -3.96 24.08
CA LYS A 162 -3.39 -4.29 25.05
C LYS A 162 -2.01 -3.78 24.59
N MET A 163 -1.63 -4.03 23.34
CA MET A 163 -0.37 -3.50 22.80
C MET A 163 -0.31 -1.97 22.87
N PHE A 164 -1.41 -1.27 22.55
CA PHE A 164 -1.44 0.20 22.67
C PHE A 164 -1.30 0.67 24.11
N LEU A 165 -2.01 0.06 25.07
CA LEU A 165 -1.88 0.39 26.49
C LEU A 165 -0.48 0.06 27.04
N ASP A 166 0.18 -0.98 26.53
CA ASP A 166 1.58 -1.30 26.86
C ASP A 166 2.55 -0.23 26.30
N ILE A 167 2.24 0.39 25.15
CA ILE A 167 2.97 1.56 24.63
C ILE A 167 2.79 2.73 25.57
N PHE A 168 1.54 3.04 25.90
CA PHE A 168 1.20 4.20 26.70
C PHE A 168 1.79 4.14 28.11
N SER A 169 1.66 2.99 28.78
CA SER A 169 2.27 2.76 30.09
C SER A 169 3.80 2.86 30.05
N THR A 170 4.46 2.40 28.97
CA THR A 170 5.91 2.60 28.82
C THR A 170 6.27 4.08 28.77
N VAL A 171 5.49 4.89 28.05
CA VAL A 171 5.74 6.34 27.91
C VAL A 171 5.53 7.08 29.24
N LEU A 172 4.55 6.65 30.04
CA LEU A 172 4.24 7.28 31.33
C LEU A 172 5.24 6.89 32.43
N TYR A 173 5.61 5.61 32.54
CA TYR A 173 6.40 5.10 33.68
C TYR A 173 7.88 4.87 33.37
N ASN A 174 8.23 4.52 32.13
CA ASN A 174 9.59 4.10 31.74
C ASN A 174 10.24 5.11 30.79
N ASN A 175 10.07 6.41 31.06
CA ASN A 175 10.61 7.47 30.23
C ASN A 175 11.72 8.26 30.93
N ASN A 176 12.97 7.95 30.56
CA ASN A 176 14.16 8.58 31.12
C ASN A 176 14.20 10.11 30.91
N ARG A 177 13.47 10.66 29.92
CA ARG A 177 13.42 12.11 29.68
C ARG A 177 12.53 12.87 30.66
N LEU A 178 11.75 12.17 31.47
CA LEU A 178 10.94 12.77 32.53
C LEU A 178 11.69 12.85 33.86
N GLU A 179 12.87 12.24 33.96
CA GLU A 179 13.71 12.29 35.17
C GLU A 179 14.20 13.73 35.43
N GLY A 180 13.91 14.26 36.62
CA GLY A 180 14.35 15.59 37.04
C GLY A 180 13.48 16.77 36.57
N ILE A 181 12.40 16.54 35.80
CA ILE A 181 11.47 17.60 35.37
C ILE A 181 10.25 17.62 36.30
N THR A 182 10.02 18.75 36.98
CA THR A 182 8.92 18.91 37.95
C THR A 182 7.73 19.69 37.40
N ASP A 183 7.89 20.43 36.30
CA ASP A 183 6.80 21.22 35.70
C ASP A 183 5.87 20.34 34.85
N TYR A 184 4.59 20.28 35.23
CA TYR A 184 3.58 19.44 34.57
C TYR A 184 3.31 19.82 33.12
N THR A 185 3.41 21.11 32.76
CA THR A 185 3.16 21.54 31.37
C THR A 185 4.27 21.08 30.43
N THR A 186 5.52 21.22 30.86
CA THR A 186 6.68 20.71 30.12
C THR A 186 6.67 19.18 30.02
N ARG A 187 6.31 18.49 31.12
CA ARG A 187 6.17 17.02 31.14
C ARG A 187 5.11 16.53 30.15
N LEU A 188 3.94 17.18 30.12
CA LEU A 188 2.87 16.86 29.18
C LEU A 188 3.35 16.98 27.72
N GLY A 189 4.11 18.02 27.39
CA GLY A 189 4.70 18.19 26.06
C GLY A 189 5.65 17.04 25.69
N ILE A 190 6.50 16.61 26.63
CA ILE A 190 7.44 15.49 26.44
C ILE A 190 6.69 14.17 26.27
N ILE A 191 5.71 13.88 27.14
CA ILE A 191 4.87 12.67 27.08
C ILE A 191 4.15 12.59 25.75
N THR A 192 3.57 13.70 25.29
CA THR A 192 2.87 13.77 24.00
C THR A 192 3.84 13.41 22.88
N LYS A 193 4.99 14.08 22.79
CA LYS A 193 6.01 13.79 21.77
C LYS A 193 6.48 12.33 21.80
N ASP A 194 6.68 11.77 22.99
CA ASP A 194 7.18 10.42 23.17
C ASP A 194 6.17 9.32 22.86
N LEU A 195 4.88 9.55 23.07
CA LEU A 195 3.84 8.63 22.64
C LEU A 195 3.81 8.49 21.12
N PHE A 196 3.93 9.58 20.37
CA PHE A 196 4.01 9.48 18.91
C PHE A 196 5.27 8.72 18.48
N ALA A 197 6.43 9.04 19.06
CA ALA A 197 7.70 8.41 18.69
C ALA A 197 7.76 6.91 19.05
N VAL A 198 7.38 6.55 20.28
CA VAL A 198 7.38 5.16 20.75
C VAL A 198 6.30 4.34 20.04
N CYS A 199 5.13 4.93 19.77
CA CYS A 199 4.09 4.27 18.98
C CYS A 199 4.61 3.96 17.57
N TYR A 200 5.19 4.95 16.89
CA TYR A 200 5.75 4.78 15.56
C TYR A 200 6.85 3.72 15.52
N ASP A 201 7.86 3.79 16.39
CA ASP A 201 8.94 2.81 16.46
C ASP A 201 8.41 1.38 16.63
N ARG A 202 7.45 1.20 17.54
CA ARG A 202 6.90 -0.11 17.86
C ARG A 202 6.03 -0.69 16.75
N VAL A 203 5.27 0.14 16.05
CA VAL A 203 4.41 -0.26 14.94
C VAL A 203 5.24 -0.47 13.66
N ALA A 204 6.17 0.45 13.34
CA ALA A 204 7.01 0.41 12.15
C ALA A 204 7.88 -0.86 12.04
N ARG A 205 8.33 -1.43 13.18
CA ARG A 205 9.05 -2.71 13.24
C ARG A 205 8.21 -3.90 12.74
N GLY A 206 6.89 -3.81 12.83
CA GLY A 206 5.93 -4.80 12.33
C GLY A 206 5.35 -4.45 10.96
N MET A 207 5.85 -3.40 10.30
CA MET A 207 5.37 -2.91 9.01
C MET A 207 6.39 -3.11 7.89
N LEU A 208 5.87 -3.34 6.69
CA LEU A 208 6.66 -3.25 5.46
C LEU A 208 7.19 -1.83 5.27
N HIS A 209 8.41 -1.68 4.78
CA HIS A 209 9.06 -0.39 4.52
C HIS A 209 8.17 0.55 3.69
N ALA A 210 7.43 0.01 2.72
CA ALA A 210 6.56 0.78 1.84
C ALA A 210 5.36 1.44 2.55
N ASP A 211 4.96 0.94 3.73
CA ASP A 211 3.77 1.40 4.45
C ASP A 211 4.09 2.31 5.65
N ARG A 212 5.36 2.37 6.07
CA ARG A 212 5.79 3.16 7.24
C ARG A 212 5.46 4.64 7.10
N LEU A 213 5.63 5.20 5.89
CA LEU A 213 5.30 6.60 5.61
C LEU A 213 3.79 6.86 5.68
N THR A 214 2.96 5.90 5.24
CA THR A 214 1.49 5.98 5.36
C THR A 214 1.11 6.20 6.82
N PHE A 215 1.66 5.40 7.74
CA PHE A 215 1.38 5.54 9.16
C PHE A 215 1.93 6.85 9.74
N ALA A 216 3.14 7.27 9.34
CA ALA A 216 3.71 8.54 9.78
C ALA A 216 2.83 9.75 9.40
N LEU A 217 2.29 9.77 8.18
CA LEU A 217 1.40 10.85 7.73
C LEU A 217 0.07 10.86 8.50
N LEU A 218 -0.49 9.68 8.83
CA LEU A 218 -1.68 9.61 9.68
C LEU A 218 -1.39 10.14 11.09
N LEU A 219 -0.24 9.80 11.67
CA LEU A 219 0.20 10.36 12.95
C LEU A 219 0.40 11.88 12.88
N CYS A 220 0.96 12.42 11.79
CA CYS A 220 1.04 13.87 11.59
C CYS A 220 -0.35 14.52 11.61
N ARG A 221 -1.32 13.93 10.89
CA ARG A 221 -2.70 14.45 10.87
C ARG A 221 -3.34 14.43 12.27
N ILE A 222 -3.14 13.36 13.04
CA ILE A 222 -3.62 13.27 14.43
C ILE A 222 -2.94 14.30 15.32
N HIS A 223 -1.63 14.47 15.18
CA HIS A 223 -0.86 15.44 15.95
C HIS A 223 -1.39 16.86 15.73
N LEU A 224 -1.61 17.25 14.47
CA LEU A 224 -2.09 18.58 14.09
C LEU A 224 -3.49 18.90 14.63
N LYS A 225 -4.40 17.91 14.70
CA LYS A 225 -5.73 18.09 15.33
C LYS A 225 -5.65 18.48 16.82
N GLY A 226 -4.55 18.15 17.50
CA GLY A 226 -4.32 18.46 18.91
C GLY A 226 -3.57 19.77 19.14
N THR A 227 -3.14 20.46 18.08
CA THR A 227 -2.34 21.69 18.15
C THR A 227 -3.20 22.92 17.85
N SER A 228 -2.72 24.12 18.18
CA SER A 228 -3.38 25.39 17.83
C SER A 228 -3.24 25.79 16.35
N GLU A 229 -2.51 24.99 15.56
CA GLU A 229 -2.33 25.19 14.11
C GLU A 229 -3.59 24.80 13.34
N SER A 230 -3.75 25.28 12.11
CA SER A 230 -4.88 24.87 11.25
C SER A 230 -4.82 23.36 10.99
N ASN A 231 -5.95 22.67 11.16
CA ASN A 231 -6.06 21.23 10.89
C ASN A 231 -5.83 20.85 9.40
N MET A 232 -5.82 21.85 8.51
CA MET A 232 -5.54 21.70 7.06
C MET A 232 -6.42 20.65 6.37
N ASP A 233 -7.67 20.49 6.83
CA ASP A 233 -8.57 19.44 6.32
C ASP A 233 -8.85 19.62 4.81
N GLN A 234 -8.89 20.87 4.30
CA GLN A 234 -9.12 21.13 2.87
C GLN A 234 -7.90 20.71 2.03
N GLU A 235 -6.70 21.02 2.49
CA GLU A 235 -5.44 20.67 1.85
C GLU A 235 -5.22 19.15 1.85
N PHE A 236 -5.50 18.47 2.98
CA PHE A 236 -5.44 17.01 3.06
C PHE A 236 -6.48 16.36 2.15
N ASN A 237 -7.72 16.85 2.13
CA ASN A 237 -8.75 16.34 1.22
C ASN A 237 -8.35 16.52 -0.24
N PHE A 238 -7.73 17.65 -0.60
CA PHE A 238 -7.20 17.85 -1.95
C PHE A 238 -6.06 16.87 -2.24
N PHE A 239 -5.09 16.71 -1.33
CA PHE A 239 -3.98 15.77 -1.48
C PHE A 239 -4.47 14.35 -1.76
N LEU A 240 -5.52 13.91 -1.05
CA LEU A 240 -6.07 12.56 -1.17
C LEU A 240 -6.97 12.38 -2.40
N ARG A 241 -7.68 13.43 -2.83
CA ARG A 241 -8.68 13.39 -3.91
C ARG A 241 -8.30 14.25 -5.12
N ASN A 242 -7.00 14.38 -5.39
CA ASN A 242 -6.49 15.24 -6.46
C ASN A 242 -6.99 14.80 -7.85
N LYS A 243 -7.28 13.50 -8.06
CA LYS A 243 -7.76 12.92 -9.32
C LYS A 243 -9.30 12.98 -9.51
N GLU A 244 -10.10 13.40 -8.53
CA GLU A 244 -11.56 13.53 -8.69
C GLU A 244 -11.95 14.75 -9.55
N GLY A 245 -13.12 14.74 -10.20
CA GLY A 245 -13.77 15.89 -10.87
C GLY A 245 -13.29 16.23 -12.30
N ILE A 246 -14.11 17.00 -13.02
CA ILE A 246 -13.85 17.44 -14.41
C ILE A 246 -13.13 18.79 -14.39
N VAL A 247 -12.07 18.93 -15.19
CA VAL A 247 -11.38 20.21 -15.41
C VAL A 247 -11.91 20.86 -16.69
N SER A 248 -12.71 21.92 -16.55
CA SER A 248 -13.15 22.72 -17.68
C SER A 248 -12.17 23.86 -17.94
N GLY A 249 -11.64 23.94 -19.17
CA GLY A 249 -10.76 25.03 -19.63
C GLY A 249 -9.27 24.71 -19.52
N GLN A 250 -8.69 24.24 -20.62
CA GLN A 250 -7.24 24.05 -20.75
C GLN A 250 -6.59 25.33 -21.30
N GLN A 251 -6.09 26.20 -20.43
CA GLN A 251 -5.11 27.21 -20.87
C GLN A 251 -3.76 26.51 -21.04
N ARG A 252 -3.25 26.42 -22.28
CA ARG A 252 -1.91 25.86 -22.52
C ARG A 252 -0.85 26.78 -21.93
N VAL A 253 0.10 26.19 -21.23
CA VAL A 253 1.30 26.85 -20.70
C VAL A 253 2.51 26.16 -21.31
N GLU A 254 3.40 26.92 -21.93
CA GLU A 254 4.64 26.39 -22.50
C GLU A 254 5.53 25.77 -21.40
N GLY A 255 6.12 24.60 -21.67
CA GLY A 255 7.03 23.91 -20.75
C GLY A 255 6.40 22.87 -19.82
N LEU A 256 5.06 22.76 -19.75
CA LEU A 256 4.37 21.73 -18.95
C LEU A 256 3.77 20.63 -19.85
N THR A 257 3.77 19.39 -19.35
CA THR A 257 3.04 18.28 -20.00
C THR A 257 1.53 18.41 -19.77
N GLY A 258 0.71 17.71 -20.57
CA GLY A 258 -0.75 17.71 -20.38
C GLY A 258 -1.18 17.24 -18.98
N GLU A 259 -0.51 16.22 -18.44
CA GLU A 259 -0.76 15.69 -17.10
C GLU A 259 -0.40 16.71 -16.00
N GLN A 260 0.73 17.40 -16.13
CA GLN A 260 1.14 18.43 -15.17
C GLN A 260 0.17 19.62 -15.20
N LEU A 261 -0.23 20.05 -16.39
CA LEU A 261 -1.16 21.15 -16.57
C LEU A 261 -2.53 20.83 -15.95
N GLU A 262 -2.99 19.59 -16.08
CA GLU A 262 -4.22 19.13 -15.43
C GLU A 262 -4.11 19.19 -13.91
N GLY A 263 -3.00 18.70 -13.33
CA GLY A 263 -2.75 18.78 -11.88
C GLY A 263 -2.74 20.22 -11.36
N VAL A 264 -2.07 21.12 -12.08
CA VAL A 264 -1.99 22.55 -11.75
C VAL A 264 -3.35 23.23 -11.81
N ASN A 265 -4.15 22.97 -12.85
CA ASN A 265 -5.49 23.54 -12.97
C ASN A 265 -6.41 23.10 -11.83
N ARG A 266 -6.34 21.83 -11.43
CA ARG A 266 -7.12 21.30 -10.29
C ARG A 266 -6.74 21.99 -9.00
N LEU A 267 -5.44 22.15 -8.75
CA LEU A 267 -4.92 22.84 -7.58
C LEU A 267 -5.39 24.30 -7.53
N ALA A 268 -5.28 25.02 -8.64
CA ALA A 268 -5.69 26.42 -8.75
C ALA A 268 -7.22 26.64 -8.57
N THR A 269 -8.03 25.68 -9.00
CA THR A 269 -9.50 25.79 -8.96
C THR A 269 -10.06 25.44 -7.58
N ARG A 270 -9.47 24.48 -6.88
CA ARG A 270 -10.02 23.93 -5.62
C ARG A 270 -9.53 24.61 -4.38
N LEU A 271 -8.28 25.11 -4.38
CA LEU A 271 -7.68 25.73 -3.20
C LEU A 271 -7.52 27.24 -3.43
N PRO A 272 -8.18 28.09 -2.62
CA PRO A 272 -8.17 29.54 -2.80
C PRO A 272 -6.76 30.15 -2.83
N ILE A 273 -5.84 29.59 -2.05
CA ILE A 273 -4.45 30.07 -1.93
C ILE A 273 -3.65 29.93 -3.25
N PHE A 274 -4.07 29.03 -4.14
CA PHE A 274 -3.44 28.76 -5.44
C PHE A 274 -4.20 29.38 -6.62
N ARG A 275 -5.18 30.27 -6.39
CA ARG A 275 -6.00 30.84 -7.48
C ARG A 275 -5.18 31.57 -8.56
N LYS A 276 -4.05 32.18 -8.19
CA LYS A 276 -3.10 32.88 -9.10
C LYS A 276 -1.94 31.99 -9.58
N LEU A 277 -2.01 30.67 -9.37
CA LEU A 277 -0.92 29.73 -9.67
C LEU A 277 -0.53 29.77 -11.16
N LEU A 278 -1.48 29.76 -12.08
CA LEU A 278 -1.21 29.79 -13.52
C LEU A 278 -0.51 31.08 -13.97
N GLU A 279 -0.80 32.21 -13.32
CA GLU A 279 -0.15 33.49 -13.59
C GLU A 279 1.30 33.45 -13.10
N LYS A 280 1.52 32.98 -11.86
CA LYS A 280 2.86 32.83 -11.27
C LYS A 280 3.75 31.87 -12.06
N VAL A 281 3.19 30.76 -12.55
CA VAL A 281 3.89 29.78 -13.40
C VAL A 281 4.43 30.43 -14.67
N LYS A 282 3.67 31.34 -15.29
CA LYS A 282 4.12 32.08 -16.49
C LYS A 282 5.20 33.11 -16.18
N SER A 283 5.20 33.68 -14.97
CA SER A 283 6.16 34.72 -14.58
C SER A 283 7.52 34.19 -14.14
N ILE A 284 7.66 32.90 -13.81
CA ILE A 284 8.91 32.33 -13.25
C ILE A 284 9.70 31.61 -14.34
N PRO A 285 10.79 32.21 -14.87
CA PRO A 285 11.60 31.60 -15.92
C PRO A 285 12.38 30.36 -15.45
N GLU A 286 12.69 30.29 -14.15
CA GLU A 286 13.45 29.18 -13.55
C GLU A 286 12.65 27.88 -13.36
N LEU A 287 11.34 27.90 -13.59
CA LEU A 287 10.47 26.74 -13.37
C LEU A 287 10.89 25.54 -14.23
N GLY A 288 11.30 25.79 -15.48
CA GLY A 288 11.81 24.74 -16.37
C GLY A 288 13.06 24.05 -15.81
N ALA A 289 13.97 24.82 -15.20
CA ALA A 289 15.17 24.29 -14.56
C ALA A 289 14.81 23.48 -13.31
N TRP A 290 13.90 23.99 -12.46
CA TRP A 290 13.39 23.27 -11.28
C TRP A 290 12.72 21.94 -11.64
N LEU A 291 11.90 21.90 -12.70
CA LEU A 291 11.26 20.67 -13.18
C LEU A 291 12.27 19.59 -13.61
N GLN A 292 13.47 19.99 -14.06
CA GLN A 292 14.54 19.09 -14.46
C GLN A 292 15.46 18.67 -13.31
N GLN A 293 15.36 19.30 -12.12
CA GLN A 293 16.21 18.97 -10.98
C GLN A 293 16.01 17.52 -10.50
N GLY A 294 17.09 16.94 -10.00
CA GLY A 294 17.11 15.59 -9.42
C GLY A 294 16.56 15.51 -8.00
N SER A 295 16.27 16.63 -7.33
CA SER A 295 15.68 16.70 -5.98
C SER A 295 14.91 18.02 -5.79
N PRO A 296 13.88 18.29 -6.61
CA PRO A 296 13.11 19.53 -6.59
C PRO A 296 12.41 19.81 -5.25
N GLU A 297 12.15 18.76 -4.47
CA GLU A 297 11.52 18.81 -3.15
C GLU A 297 12.29 19.62 -2.11
N GLN A 298 13.60 19.81 -2.29
CA GLN A 298 14.47 20.56 -1.37
C GLN A 298 14.35 22.08 -1.57
N CYS A 299 14.01 22.53 -2.79
CA CYS A 299 13.98 23.95 -3.17
C CYS A 299 12.71 24.23 -3.99
N VAL A 300 11.54 24.05 -3.38
CA VAL A 300 10.26 24.28 -4.07
C VAL A 300 10.01 25.79 -4.24
N PRO A 301 9.72 26.28 -5.45
CA PRO A 301 9.42 27.69 -5.66
C PRO A 301 8.09 28.07 -4.98
N GLN A 302 8.04 29.27 -4.41
CA GLN A 302 6.87 29.78 -3.72
C GLN A 302 5.79 30.26 -4.72
N LEU A 303 4.86 29.37 -5.07
CA LEU A 303 3.86 29.57 -6.14
C LEU A 303 2.46 29.97 -5.66
N TRP A 304 2.32 30.44 -4.42
CA TRP A 304 1.04 30.84 -3.82
C TRP A 304 1.01 32.31 -3.40
N ASP A 305 -0.15 32.83 -2.99
CA ASP A 305 -0.31 34.25 -2.62
C ASP A 305 0.53 34.64 -1.38
N GLU A 306 1.22 35.78 -1.45
CA GLU A 306 2.19 36.25 -0.45
C GLU A 306 1.57 37.16 0.62
N SER A 307 0.26 37.39 0.55
CA SER A 307 -0.46 38.32 1.42
C SER A 307 -0.44 37.94 2.92
N LYS A 308 -0.11 36.70 3.28
CA LYS A 308 0.01 36.23 4.67
C LYS A 308 1.26 35.38 4.88
N ALA A 309 2.00 35.64 5.96
CA ALA A 309 3.06 34.75 6.42
C ALA A 309 2.45 33.41 6.89
N LEU A 310 2.94 32.30 6.34
CA LEU A 310 2.48 30.95 6.66
C LEU A 310 3.41 30.32 7.70
N SER A 311 2.86 29.45 8.56
CA SER A 311 3.70 28.63 9.44
C SER A 311 4.55 27.65 8.62
N PRO A 312 5.70 27.19 9.14
CA PRO A 312 6.56 26.22 8.44
C PRO A 312 5.80 24.94 8.03
N ILE A 313 4.86 24.50 8.87
CA ILE A 313 4.01 23.33 8.63
C ILE A 313 3.08 23.55 7.43
N VAL A 314 2.38 24.68 7.39
CA VAL A 314 1.47 25.01 6.28
C VAL A 314 2.26 25.19 4.98
N SER A 315 3.44 25.81 5.05
CA SER A 315 4.37 25.92 3.92
C SER A 315 4.81 24.55 3.39
N ALA A 316 5.19 23.62 4.28
CA ALA A 316 5.55 22.25 3.91
C ALA A 316 4.38 21.49 3.26
N MET A 317 3.15 21.66 3.74
CA MET A 317 1.95 21.09 3.11
C MET A 317 1.73 21.66 1.70
N HIS A 318 1.86 22.98 1.52
CA HIS A 318 1.75 23.60 0.20
C HIS A 318 2.86 23.13 -0.76
N HIS A 319 4.09 22.96 -0.27
CA HIS A 319 5.18 22.37 -1.04
C HIS A 319 4.86 20.94 -1.49
N LEU A 320 4.29 20.11 -0.61
CA LEU A 320 3.84 18.75 -0.93
C LEU A 320 2.78 18.77 -2.05
N LEU A 321 1.81 19.68 -1.99
CA LEU A 321 0.76 19.83 -3.01
C LEU A 321 1.33 20.29 -4.37
N LEU A 322 2.29 21.22 -4.37
CA LEU A 322 2.98 21.64 -5.59
C LEU A 322 3.79 20.49 -6.20
N ILE A 323 4.53 19.74 -5.37
CA ILE A 323 5.25 18.55 -5.83
C ILE A 323 4.27 17.52 -6.40
N GLN A 324 3.12 17.29 -5.78
CA GLN A 324 2.10 16.38 -6.29
C GLN A 324 1.60 16.79 -7.68
N ALA A 325 1.45 18.09 -7.96
CA ALA A 325 0.99 18.60 -9.25
C ALA A 325 2.08 18.58 -10.34
N PHE A 326 3.32 18.97 -10.01
CA PHE A 326 4.39 19.16 -11.00
C PHE A 326 5.34 17.95 -11.12
N ARG A 327 5.65 17.30 -10.01
CA ARG A 327 6.67 16.24 -9.88
C ARG A 327 6.14 15.08 -9.04
N PRO A 328 5.13 14.33 -9.53
CA PRO A 328 4.52 13.23 -8.78
C PRO A 328 5.52 12.14 -8.36
N ASP A 329 6.65 12.02 -9.05
CA ASP A 329 7.76 11.13 -8.68
C ASP A 329 8.43 11.50 -7.35
N ARG A 330 8.16 12.68 -6.78
CA ARG A 330 8.78 13.18 -5.54
C ARG A 330 7.82 13.34 -4.37
N VAL A 331 6.59 12.85 -4.51
CA VAL A 331 5.59 12.87 -3.43
C VAL A 331 6.10 12.20 -2.16
N ILE A 332 6.79 11.06 -2.27
CA ILE A 332 7.36 10.33 -1.10
C ILE A 332 8.41 11.17 -0.38
N ALA A 333 9.33 11.78 -1.14
CA ALA A 333 10.40 12.60 -0.56
C ALA A 333 9.84 13.88 0.07
N ALA A 334 8.89 14.55 -0.59
CA ALA A 334 8.20 15.71 -0.05
C ALA A 334 7.35 15.36 1.19
N ALA A 335 6.70 14.20 1.21
CA ALA A 335 5.97 13.71 2.36
C ALA A 335 6.90 13.39 3.54
N ASN A 336 8.10 12.84 3.31
CA ASN A 336 9.11 12.68 4.35
C ASN A 336 9.54 14.02 4.96
N LEU A 337 9.75 15.04 4.12
CA LEU A 337 10.04 16.40 4.59
C LEU A 337 8.88 16.96 5.42
N PHE A 338 7.63 16.78 4.98
CA PHE A 338 6.46 17.18 5.74
C PHE A 338 6.41 16.49 7.13
N VAL A 339 6.62 15.17 7.19
CA VAL A 339 6.70 14.43 8.46
C VAL A 339 7.81 14.98 9.36
N ALA A 340 8.99 15.25 8.80
CA ALA A 340 10.11 15.83 9.53
C ALA A 340 9.78 17.22 10.09
N THR A 341 9.05 18.05 9.35
CA THR A 341 8.62 19.38 9.85
C THR A 341 7.57 19.31 10.96
N VAL A 342 6.71 18.29 10.97
CA VAL A 342 5.62 18.16 11.96
C VAL A 342 6.07 17.43 13.22
N LEU A 343 6.75 16.28 13.08
CA LEU A 343 7.10 15.38 14.19
C LEU A 343 8.59 15.41 14.56
N GLY A 344 9.43 16.07 13.75
CA GLY A 344 10.88 16.20 13.92
C GLY A 344 11.70 15.36 12.94
N GLU A 345 12.91 15.83 12.61
CA GLU A 345 13.80 15.21 11.60
C GLU A 345 14.19 13.76 11.94
N ASP A 346 14.39 13.47 13.22
CA ASP A 346 14.81 12.14 13.70
C ASP A 346 13.65 11.12 13.80
N PHE A 347 12.40 11.54 13.63
CA PHE A 347 11.23 10.71 13.93
C PHE A 347 11.22 9.37 13.17
N MET A 348 11.40 9.40 11.85
CA MET A 348 11.45 8.17 11.03
C MET A 348 12.83 7.49 11.04
N PRO A 349 13.96 8.21 10.87
CA PRO A 349 15.29 7.59 10.87
C PRO A 349 15.60 6.78 12.14
N LEU A 350 15.08 7.18 13.30
CA LEU A 350 15.25 6.42 14.55
C LEU A 350 14.63 5.01 14.48
N ALA A 351 13.47 4.86 13.83
CA ALA A 351 12.80 3.57 13.65
C ALA A 351 13.38 2.74 12.48
N GLU A 352 14.17 3.35 11.60
CA GLU A 352 14.86 2.69 10.50
C GLU A 352 16.23 2.12 10.88
N LYS A 353 16.77 2.51 12.04
CA LYS A 353 17.99 1.90 12.60
C LYS A 353 17.82 0.40 12.79
N GLU A 354 18.94 -0.32 12.72
CA GLU A 354 18.92 -1.77 12.91
C GLU A 354 18.29 -2.14 14.26
N LEU A 355 17.41 -3.14 14.21
CA LEU A 355 16.66 -3.61 15.35
C LEU A 355 17.62 -4.22 16.39
N ASP A 356 17.76 -3.58 17.54
CA ASP A 356 18.30 -4.23 18.73
C ASP A 356 17.28 -5.25 19.24
N PHE A 357 17.39 -6.47 18.69
CA PHE A 357 16.46 -7.55 18.98
C PHE A 357 16.61 -8.07 20.42
N ALA A 358 17.82 -8.00 20.99
CA ALA A 358 18.07 -8.37 22.38
C ALA A 358 17.27 -7.50 23.35
N THR A 359 17.39 -6.17 23.23
CA THR A 359 16.63 -5.23 24.07
C THR A 359 15.12 -5.41 23.91
N CYS A 360 14.63 -5.72 22.71
CA CYS A 360 13.21 -6.00 22.50
C CYS A 360 12.73 -7.24 23.25
N VAL A 361 13.47 -8.35 23.14
CA VAL A 361 13.11 -9.63 23.74
C VAL A 361 13.16 -9.57 25.26
N GLU A 362 14.15 -8.87 25.82
CA GLU A 362 14.32 -8.77 27.26
C GLU A 362 13.38 -7.74 27.91
N LYS A 363 13.23 -6.55 27.32
CA LYS A 363 12.51 -5.42 27.95
C LYS A 363 11.08 -5.21 27.45
N GLN A 364 10.76 -5.61 26.22
CA GLN A 364 9.47 -5.28 25.59
C GLN A 364 8.53 -6.49 25.46
N LEU A 365 9.06 -7.71 25.33
CA LEU A 365 8.28 -8.93 25.20
C LEU A 365 7.95 -9.55 26.56
N THR A 366 6.69 -9.91 26.77
CA THR A 366 6.22 -10.66 27.93
C THR A 366 6.19 -12.16 27.65
N SER A 367 6.13 -12.99 28.70
CA SER A 367 6.12 -14.45 28.55
C SER A 367 4.87 -15.01 27.85
N ASN A 368 3.76 -14.27 27.85
CA ASN A 368 2.50 -14.65 27.21
C ASN A 368 2.31 -14.05 25.80
N THR A 369 3.22 -13.21 25.33
CA THR A 369 3.14 -12.59 24.00
C THR A 369 4.20 -13.21 23.09
N PRO A 370 3.82 -14.00 22.07
CA PRO A 370 4.79 -14.59 21.16
C PRO A 370 5.41 -13.53 20.24
N ALA A 371 6.68 -13.71 19.90
CA ALA A 371 7.36 -12.93 18.86
C ALA A 371 7.10 -13.57 17.49
N LEU A 372 6.47 -12.83 16.58
CA LEU A 372 6.15 -13.26 15.22
C LEU A 372 7.16 -12.63 14.26
N LEU A 373 8.04 -13.45 13.70
CA LEU A 373 9.04 -13.02 12.73
C LEU A 373 8.48 -13.28 11.33
N CYS A 374 7.87 -12.25 10.76
CA CYS A 374 7.24 -12.29 9.44
C CYS A 374 8.24 -11.83 8.38
N SER A 375 8.48 -12.66 7.39
CA SER A 375 9.44 -12.37 6.32
C SER A 375 8.75 -12.33 4.97
N VAL A 376 9.30 -11.56 4.03
CA VAL A 376 8.89 -11.68 2.62
C VAL A 376 9.22 -13.09 2.10
N PRO A 377 8.46 -13.61 1.11
CA PRO A 377 8.70 -14.94 0.57
C PRO A 377 10.16 -15.16 0.17
N GLY A 378 10.72 -16.32 0.54
CA GLY A 378 12.12 -16.67 0.26
C GLY A 378 13.16 -16.07 1.22
N PHE A 379 12.76 -15.34 2.26
CA PHE A 379 13.62 -14.93 3.38
C PHE A 379 13.19 -15.63 4.68
N ASP A 380 14.15 -16.10 5.47
CA ASP A 380 13.89 -16.75 6.77
C ASP A 380 14.69 -16.06 7.89
N ALA A 381 14.00 -15.55 8.90
CA ALA A 381 14.59 -14.89 10.06
C ALA A 381 14.98 -15.86 11.20
N SER A 382 14.89 -17.18 10.99
CA SER A 382 15.20 -18.20 11.99
C SER A 382 16.61 -18.09 12.58
N SER A 383 17.63 -17.82 11.75
CA SER A 383 19.02 -17.74 12.21
C SER A 383 19.23 -16.62 13.24
N ARG A 384 18.54 -15.50 13.09
CA ARG A 384 18.63 -14.36 14.03
C ARG A 384 18.21 -14.74 15.45
N VAL A 385 17.25 -15.66 15.59
CA VAL A 385 16.80 -16.15 16.90
C VAL A 385 17.83 -17.13 17.48
N ASP A 386 18.39 -17.99 16.64
CA ASP A 386 19.45 -18.93 17.03
C ASP A 386 20.71 -18.16 17.50
N ASP A 387 21.12 -17.12 16.76
CA ASP A 387 22.24 -16.23 17.10
C ASP A 387 21.99 -15.47 18.41
N LEU A 388 20.79 -14.90 18.58
CA LEU A 388 20.41 -14.20 19.82
C LEU A 388 20.42 -15.13 21.04
N ALA A 389 19.94 -16.36 20.88
CA ALA A 389 19.95 -17.35 21.95
C ALA A 389 21.39 -17.72 22.36
N ALA A 390 22.32 -17.80 21.40
CA ALA A 390 23.74 -18.01 21.66
C ALA A 390 24.37 -16.80 22.38
N GLU A 391 24.10 -15.58 21.92
CA GLU A 391 24.60 -14.33 22.53
C GLU A 391 24.16 -14.18 23.99
N LEU A 392 22.86 -14.40 24.27
CA LEU A 392 22.29 -14.28 25.62
C LEU A 392 22.44 -15.56 26.46
N ASN A 393 23.16 -16.57 25.96
CA ASN A 393 23.35 -17.88 26.60
C ASN A 393 22.03 -18.52 27.07
N LYS A 394 20.97 -18.46 26.25
CA LYS A 394 19.65 -19.04 26.53
C LYS A 394 19.49 -20.39 25.82
N GLN A 395 18.90 -21.35 26.53
CA GLN A 395 18.55 -22.65 25.92
C GLN A 395 17.31 -22.50 25.03
N ILE A 396 17.43 -22.86 23.76
CA ILE A 396 16.36 -22.79 22.76
C ILE A 396 16.06 -24.16 22.15
N SER A 397 14.78 -24.45 21.92
CA SER A 397 14.31 -25.62 21.16
C SER A 397 13.77 -25.17 19.80
N SER A 398 14.49 -25.47 18.73
CA SER A 398 14.11 -25.14 17.35
C SER A 398 13.37 -26.31 16.69
N ILE A 399 12.13 -26.09 16.24
CA ILE A 399 11.25 -27.12 15.68
C ILE A 399 10.63 -26.60 14.37
N ALA A 400 10.71 -27.38 13.30
CA ALA A 400 10.03 -27.06 12.05
C ALA A 400 8.58 -27.59 12.06
N ILE A 401 7.64 -26.74 11.68
CA ILE A 401 6.22 -27.10 11.58
C ILE A 401 5.90 -27.53 10.14
N GLY A 402 5.02 -28.53 10.00
CA GLY A 402 4.61 -29.07 8.70
C GLY A 402 4.39 -30.58 8.67
N SER A 403 4.78 -31.30 9.73
CA SER A 403 4.56 -32.74 9.90
C SER A 403 3.80 -33.05 11.19
N ALA A 404 3.16 -34.23 11.22
CA ALA A 404 2.46 -34.72 12.43
C ALA A 404 3.39 -34.86 13.64
N GLU A 405 4.65 -35.23 13.40
CA GLU A 405 5.68 -35.28 14.44
C GLU A 405 6.03 -33.88 14.96
N GLY A 406 6.20 -32.91 14.05
CA GLY A 406 6.51 -31.52 14.40
C GLY A 406 5.47 -30.89 15.32
N PHE A 407 4.18 -31.15 15.10
CA PHE A 407 3.11 -30.68 15.99
C PHE A 407 3.23 -31.24 17.42
N ASN A 408 3.46 -32.55 17.54
CA ASN A 408 3.61 -33.21 18.84
C ASN A 408 4.88 -32.74 19.58
N GLN A 409 5.99 -32.58 18.87
CA GLN A 409 7.23 -32.06 19.44
C GLN A 409 7.06 -30.60 19.91
N ALA A 410 6.41 -29.75 19.11
CA ALA A 410 6.16 -28.36 19.46
C ALA A 410 5.33 -28.23 20.73
N GLU A 411 4.26 -29.01 20.88
CA GLU A 411 3.43 -28.98 22.08
C GLU A 411 4.18 -29.43 23.35
N ARG A 412 4.99 -30.48 23.24
CA ARG A 412 5.83 -30.95 24.35
C ARG A 412 6.89 -29.91 24.72
N ALA A 413 7.56 -29.33 23.74
CA ALA A 413 8.59 -28.31 23.95
C ALA A 413 8.00 -27.05 24.60
N ILE A 414 6.85 -26.57 24.14
CA ILE A 414 6.14 -25.43 24.75
C ILE A 414 5.78 -25.75 26.20
N ASN A 415 5.16 -26.90 26.47
CA ASN A 415 4.74 -27.27 27.83
C ASN A 415 5.94 -27.39 28.79
N ALA A 416 7.07 -27.94 28.32
CA ALA A 416 8.29 -28.02 29.11
C ALA A 416 8.90 -26.62 29.34
N ALA A 417 8.97 -25.81 28.30
CA ALA A 417 9.54 -24.46 28.34
C ALA A 417 8.71 -23.49 29.18
N CYS A 418 7.37 -23.62 29.21
CA CYS A 418 6.51 -22.85 30.11
C CYS A 418 6.83 -23.11 31.58
N LYS A 419 7.28 -24.32 31.94
CA LYS A 419 7.69 -24.66 33.32
C LYS A 419 9.13 -24.25 33.62
N SER A 420 10.05 -24.43 32.67
CA SER A 420 11.49 -24.23 32.88
C SER A 420 12.01 -22.86 32.47
N GLY A 421 11.21 -22.02 31.80
CA GLY A 421 11.64 -20.71 31.28
C GLY A 421 12.55 -20.77 30.05
N ARG A 422 12.60 -21.90 29.34
CA ARG A 422 13.39 -22.05 28.09
C ARG A 422 12.75 -21.32 26.92
N TRP A 423 13.49 -21.13 25.84
CA TRP A 423 12.96 -20.54 24.61
C TRP A 423 12.53 -21.63 23.63
N VAL A 424 11.50 -21.34 22.83
CA VAL A 424 11.02 -22.23 21.77
C VAL A 424 10.92 -21.43 20.47
N LEU A 425 11.50 -21.97 19.41
CA LEU A 425 11.44 -21.42 18.06
C LEU A 425 10.68 -22.40 17.17
N LEU A 426 9.55 -21.96 16.64
CA LEU A 426 8.77 -22.72 15.66
C LEU A 426 8.97 -22.13 14.27
N LYS A 427 9.48 -22.95 13.35
CA LYS A 427 9.81 -22.55 11.98
C LYS A 427 8.67 -22.87 11.02
N ASN A 428 8.48 -21.99 10.03
CA ASN A 428 7.53 -22.16 8.92
C ASN A 428 6.07 -22.37 9.35
N VAL A 429 5.62 -21.63 10.37
CA VAL A 429 4.30 -21.90 10.98
C VAL A 429 3.11 -21.60 10.06
N HIS A 430 3.30 -20.77 9.04
CA HIS A 430 2.30 -20.45 8.00
C HIS A 430 1.86 -21.66 7.17
N LEU A 431 2.63 -22.76 7.18
CA LEU A 431 2.29 -24.02 6.52
C LEU A 431 1.17 -24.80 7.22
N ALA A 432 0.86 -24.47 8.49
CA ALA A 432 -0.18 -25.16 9.27
C ALA A 432 -1.19 -24.20 9.94
N PRO A 433 -2.04 -23.49 9.17
CA PRO A 433 -3.02 -22.54 9.71
C PRO A 433 -3.97 -23.11 10.76
N GLN A 434 -4.45 -24.34 10.56
CA GLN A 434 -5.39 -24.99 11.49
C GLN A 434 -4.76 -25.25 12.85
N TRP A 435 -3.48 -25.61 12.89
CA TRP A 435 -2.75 -25.81 14.13
C TRP A 435 -2.47 -24.48 14.84
N LEU A 436 -2.21 -23.40 14.10
CA LEU A 436 -2.05 -22.06 14.67
C LEU A 436 -3.28 -21.59 15.45
N VAL A 437 -4.49 -21.94 15.01
CA VAL A 437 -5.74 -21.64 15.75
C VAL A 437 -5.76 -22.37 17.10
N GLN A 438 -5.22 -23.58 17.18
CA GLN A 438 -5.14 -24.34 18.43
C GLN A 438 -4.05 -23.77 19.36
N LEU A 439 -2.90 -23.40 18.78
CA LEU A 439 -1.80 -22.77 19.52
C LEU A 439 -2.23 -21.43 20.14
N GLU A 440 -2.97 -20.60 19.42
CA GLU A 440 -3.48 -19.31 19.89
C GLU A 440 -4.40 -19.47 21.11
N LYS A 441 -5.34 -20.42 21.07
CA LYS A 441 -6.20 -20.75 22.22
C LYS A 441 -5.39 -21.24 23.41
N LYS A 442 -4.37 -22.06 23.16
CA LYS A 442 -3.48 -22.60 24.20
C LYS A 442 -2.70 -21.47 24.88
N LEU A 443 -2.15 -20.52 24.11
CA LEU A 443 -1.40 -19.37 24.65
C LEU A 443 -2.23 -18.53 25.64
N HIS A 444 -3.52 -18.33 25.38
CA HIS A 444 -4.42 -17.62 26.30
C HIS A 444 -4.65 -18.36 27.63
N SER A 445 -4.60 -19.69 27.62
CA SER A 445 -4.79 -20.52 28.83
C SER A 445 -3.51 -20.76 29.63
N LEU A 446 -2.34 -20.47 29.05
CA LEU A 446 -1.05 -20.77 29.67
C LEU A 446 -0.67 -19.71 30.71
N GLN A 447 -0.11 -20.15 31.82
CA GLN A 447 0.62 -19.29 32.77
C GLN A 447 2.12 -19.64 32.72
N PRO A 448 2.87 -19.03 31.79
CA PRO A 448 4.27 -19.36 31.57
C PRO A 448 5.21 -18.67 32.57
N HIS A 449 6.36 -19.30 32.83
CA HIS A 449 7.48 -18.69 33.54
C HIS A 449 7.89 -17.34 32.93
N ALA A 450 8.28 -16.36 33.74
CA ALA A 450 8.57 -14.98 33.28
C ALA A 450 9.67 -14.90 32.19
N ALA A 451 10.66 -15.80 32.24
CA ALA A 451 11.75 -15.88 31.26
C ALA A 451 11.41 -16.64 29.96
N PHE A 452 10.25 -17.32 29.90
CA PHE A 452 9.81 -18.04 28.70
C PHE A 452 9.58 -17.06 27.54
N ARG A 453 10.04 -17.43 26.34
CA ARG A 453 9.77 -16.71 25.10
C ARG A 453 9.44 -17.71 24.00
N LEU A 454 8.39 -17.41 23.23
CA LEU A 454 7.96 -18.18 22.07
C LEU A 454 8.20 -17.36 20.81
N PHE A 455 9.00 -17.90 19.89
CA PHE A 455 9.30 -17.31 18.59
C PHE A 455 8.63 -18.13 17.49
N LEU A 456 7.93 -17.46 16.57
CA LEU A 456 7.28 -18.07 15.42
C LEU A 456 7.83 -17.42 14.16
N THR A 457 8.51 -18.18 13.29
CA THR A 457 8.96 -17.66 11.98
C THR A 457 7.97 -18.06 10.89
N MET A 458 7.67 -17.11 10.02
CA MET A 458 6.70 -17.31 8.93
C MET A 458 6.95 -16.38 7.75
N GLU A 459 6.54 -16.82 6.57
CA GLU A 459 6.32 -15.92 5.45
C GLU A 459 5.03 -15.11 5.66
N ILE A 460 5.00 -13.89 5.14
CA ILE A 460 3.81 -13.03 5.16
C ILE A 460 2.72 -13.70 4.32
N SER A 461 1.73 -14.30 4.99
CA SER A 461 0.66 -15.08 4.35
C SER A 461 -0.72 -14.74 4.92
N PRO A 462 -1.74 -14.52 4.08
CA PRO A 462 -3.10 -14.22 4.54
C PRO A 462 -3.79 -15.43 5.20
N ARG A 463 -3.16 -16.62 5.15
CA ARG A 463 -3.68 -17.83 5.80
C ARG A 463 -3.41 -17.83 7.31
N VAL A 464 -2.54 -16.96 7.81
CA VAL A 464 -2.22 -16.87 9.24
C VAL A 464 -3.43 -16.33 10.01
N PRO A 465 -3.87 -16.99 11.10
CA PRO A 465 -5.02 -16.52 11.87
C PRO A 465 -4.83 -15.11 12.45
N VAL A 466 -5.82 -14.24 12.25
CA VAL A 466 -5.81 -12.84 12.73
C VAL A 466 -5.61 -12.74 14.25
N ASN A 467 -6.21 -13.64 15.02
CA ASN A 467 -6.07 -13.65 16.48
C ASN A 467 -4.63 -13.90 16.93
N LEU A 468 -3.86 -14.71 16.18
CA LEU A 468 -2.46 -14.93 16.47
C LEU A 468 -1.65 -13.66 16.20
N LEU A 469 -1.91 -12.99 15.08
CA LEU A 469 -1.27 -11.71 14.74
C LEU A 469 -1.54 -10.64 15.81
N ARG A 470 -2.79 -10.54 16.28
CA ARG A 470 -3.23 -9.59 17.31
C ARG A 470 -2.65 -9.91 18.70
N ALA A 471 -2.46 -11.19 19.02
CA ALA A 471 -1.90 -11.63 20.30
C ALA A 471 -0.37 -11.54 20.35
N GLY A 472 0.30 -11.66 19.21
CA GLY A 472 1.75 -11.63 19.08
C GLY A 472 2.33 -10.25 18.81
N ARG A 473 3.65 -10.16 18.96
CA ARG A 473 4.44 -9.00 18.57
C ARG A 473 5.06 -9.25 17.19
N ILE A 474 4.65 -8.48 16.20
CA ILE A 474 5.10 -8.67 14.81
C ILE A 474 6.42 -7.93 14.57
N PHE A 475 7.37 -8.64 13.95
CA PHE A 475 8.61 -8.11 13.40
C PHE A 475 8.68 -8.48 11.93
N VAL A 476 8.78 -7.48 11.06
CA VAL A 476 8.89 -7.67 9.61
C VAL A 476 10.36 -7.61 9.20
N TYR A 477 10.78 -8.63 8.48
CA TYR A 477 12.11 -8.70 7.88
C TYR A 477 12.02 -8.65 6.36
N GLU A 478 12.61 -7.62 5.79
CA GLU A 478 12.78 -7.42 4.36
C GLU A 478 14.28 -7.39 4.04
N PRO A 479 14.72 -8.00 2.93
CA PRO A 479 16.10 -7.86 2.50
C PRO A 479 16.38 -6.38 2.17
N PRO A 480 17.51 -5.82 2.63
CA PRO A 480 17.85 -4.44 2.31
C PRO A 480 17.95 -4.27 0.79
N PRO A 481 17.34 -3.21 0.21
CA PRO A 481 17.41 -2.98 -1.22
C PRO A 481 18.82 -2.57 -1.65
N GLY A 482 19.16 -2.87 -2.90
CA GLY A 482 20.42 -2.50 -3.53
C GLY A 482 21.40 -3.66 -3.71
N ILE A 483 22.16 -3.58 -4.81
CA ILE A 483 23.20 -4.49 -5.25
C ILE A 483 24.28 -4.65 -4.17
N ARG A 484 24.79 -3.56 -3.58
CA ARG A 484 25.80 -3.63 -2.50
C ARG A 484 25.34 -4.51 -1.33
N ALA A 485 24.15 -4.25 -0.80
CA ALA A 485 23.61 -5.00 0.33
C ALA A 485 23.36 -6.47 -0.04
N ASN A 486 22.89 -6.71 -1.27
CA ASN A 486 22.71 -8.05 -1.82
C ASN A 486 24.02 -8.85 -1.93
N LEU A 487 25.07 -8.21 -2.43
CA LEU A 487 26.40 -8.79 -2.57
C LEU A 487 27.01 -9.11 -1.19
N LEU A 488 26.94 -8.18 -0.23
CA LEU A 488 27.42 -8.42 1.13
C LEU A 488 26.73 -9.64 1.77
N ARG A 489 25.41 -9.75 1.60
CA ARG A 489 24.64 -10.92 2.05
C ARG A 489 25.07 -12.20 1.32
N THR A 490 25.20 -12.16 0.00
CA THR A 490 25.63 -13.34 -0.77
C THR A 490 27.00 -13.84 -0.31
N PHE A 491 27.94 -12.91 -0.08
CA PHE A 491 29.26 -13.26 0.40
C PHE A 491 29.23 -13.78 1.85
N SER A 492 28.39 -13.25 2.74
CA SER A 492 28.26 -13.80 4.10
C SER A 492 27.69 -15.22 4.09
N THR A 493 26.75 -15.52 3.19
CA THR A 493 26.12 -16.85 3.06
C THR A 493 27.05 -17.91 2.47
N VAL A 494 27.87 -17.58 1.47
CA VAL A 494 28.77 -18.54 0.82
C VAL A 494 30.05 -18.73 1.67
N PRO A 495 30.43 -19.96 2.07
CA PRO A 495 31.65 -20.17 2.86
C PRO A 495 32.94 -19.83 2.10
N ALA A 496 33.90 -19.19 2.78
CA ALA A 496 35.18 -18.79 2.19
C ALA A 496 35.97 -19.98 1.63
N GLY A 497 36.01 -21.11 2.34
CA GLY A 497 36.74 -22.31 1.90
C GLY A 497 36.20 -22.91 0.60
N ARG A 498 34.90 -22.74 0.33
CA ARG A 498 34.26 -23.20 -0.91
C ARG A 498 34.65 -22.30 -2.08
N MET A 499 34.53 -20.98 -1.90
CA MET A 499 34.88 -19.97 -2.91
C MET A 499 36.37 -19.97 -3.28
N MET A 500 37.23 -20.29 -2.30
CA MET A 500 38.69 -20.30 -2.44
C MET A 500 39.28 -21.65 -2.87
N LYS A 501 38.44 -22.66 -3.15
CA LYS A 501 38.91 -23.95 -3.70
C LYS A 501 39.49 -23.74 -5.10
N GLN A 502 40.60 -24.41 -5.40
CA GLN A 502 41.22 -24.39 -6.73
C GLN A 502 40.20 -24.79 -7.81
N PRO A 503 40.20 -24.16 -9.01
CA PRO A 503 41.19 -23.23 -9.54
C PRO A 503 40.99 -21.78 -9.05
N SER A 504 42.03 -20.94 -9.17
CA SER A 504 42.01 -19.55 -8.70
C SER A 504 40.92 -18.67 -9.35
N GLU A 505 40.52 -19.02 -10.58
CA GLU A 505 39.43 -18.37 -11.32
C GLU A 505 38.04 -18.63 -10.72
N ARG A 506 37.88 -19.63 -9.84
CA ARG A 506 36.62 -19.96 -9.17
C ARG A 506 36.06 -18.75 -8.42
N ALA A 507 36.89 -18.05 -7.65
CA ALA A 507 36.46 -16.89 -6.88
C ALA A 507 35.85 -15.79 -7.78
N ARG A 508 36.40 -15.60 -8.99
CA ARG A 508 35.91 -14.63 -9.98
C ARG A 508 34.55 -15.06 -10.55
N LEU A 509 34.35 -16.35 -10.83
CA LEU A 509 33.06 -16.88 -11.28
C LEU A 509 31.98 -16.80 -10.19
N TYR A 510 32.31 -17.02 -8.93
CA TYR A 510 31.39 -16.79 -7.80
C TYR A 510 30.98 -15.33 -7.68
N PHE A 511 31.90 -14.39 -7.89
CA PHE A 511 31.56 -12.97 -7.94
C PHE A 511 30.59 -12.66 -9.09
N LEU A 512 30.85 -13.17 -10.30
CA LEU A 512 29.94 -12.97 -11.45
C LEU A 512 28.54 -13.53 -11.17
N LEU A 513 28.46 -14.70 -10.55
CA LEU A 513 27.20 -15.29 -10.13
C LEU A 513 26.48 -14.46 -9.05
N ALA A 514 27.22 -13.96 -8.05
CA ALA A 514 26.67 -13.07 -7.02
C ALA A 514 26.18 -11.74 -7.62
N TRP A 515 26.92 -11.17 -8.56
CA TRP A 515 26.55 -9.96 -9.30
C TRP A 515 25.29 -10.19 -10.13
N PHE A 516 25.22 -11.30 -10.87
CA PHE A 516 24.03 -11.68 -11.62
C PHE A 516 22.82 -11.88 -10.69
N HIS A 517 22.98 -12.59 -9.58
CA HIS A 517 21.93 -12.79 -8.58
C HIS A 517 21.41 -11.46 -8.02
N ALA A 518 22.33 -10.53 -7.71
CA ALA A 518 21.99 -9.20 -7.24
C ALA A 518 21.23 -8.38 -8.29
N ILE A 519 21.61 -8.45 -9.58
CA ILE A 519 20.89 -7.77 -10.67
C ILE A 519 19.48 -8.32 -10.80
N VAL A 520 19.31 -9.65 -10.90
CA VAL A 520 17.98 -10.23 -11.13
C VAL A 520 17.03 -9.93 -9.96
N GLN A 521 17.55 -9.94 -8.73
CA GLN A 521 16.77 -9.56 -7.54
C GLN A 521 16.46 -8.07 -7.48
N GLU A 522 17.43 -7.18 -7.69
CA GLU A 522 17.16 -5.73 -7.63
C GLU A 522 16.23 -5.29 -8.78
N ARG A 523 16.29 -5.94 -9.95
CA ARG A 523 15.32 -5.69 -11.03
C ARG A 523 13.88 -6.04 -10.67
N LEU A 524 13.63 -6.98 -9.74
CA LEU A 524 12.26 -7.27 -9.28
C LEU A 524 11.61 -6.08 -8.58
N ARG A 525 12.41 -5.21 -7.95
CA ARG A 525 11.93 -3.97 -7.33
C ARG A 525 11.32 -3.01 -8.37
N TYR A 526 11.81 -3.08 -9.61
CA TYR A 526 11.36 -2.26 -10.73
C TYR A 526 10.29 -2.96 -11.58
N ALA A 527 9.71 -4.08 -11.16
CA ALA A 527 8.58 -4.68 -11.88
C ALA A 527 7.41 -3.66 -11.98
N PRO A 528 6.78 -3.49 -13.16
CA PRO A 528 6.88 -4.34 -14.35
C PRO A 528 7.95 -3.94 -15.39
N LEU A 529 8.75 -2.89 -15.15
CA LEU A 529 9.83 -2.45 -16.04
C LEU A 529 11.03 -3.41 -16.02
N GLY A 530 11.45 -3.81 -14.82
CA GLY A 530 12.59 -4.69 -14.62
C GLY A 530 12.34 -6.12 -15.10
N TRP A 531 11.13 -6.61 -14.82
CA TRP A 531 10.56 -7.91 -15.19
C TRP A 531 9.07 -7.73 -15.37
N ALA A 532 8.37 -8.47 -16.24
CA ALA A 532 6.91 -8.33 -16.34
C ALA A 532 6.19 -8.78 -15.05
N LYS A 533 6.73 -9.79 -14.35
CA LYS A 533 6.20 -10.34 -13.10
C LYS A 533 7.24 -10.33 -11.98
N LYS A 534 6.78 -10.44 -10.73
CA LYS A 534 7.64 -10.60 -9.56
C LYS A 534 7.99 -12.09 -9.38
N TYR A 535 9.05 -12.54 -10.05
CA TYR A 535 9.58 -13.89 -9.91
C TYR A 535 10.27 -14.09 -8.56
N GLU A 536 10.22 -15.31 -8.01
CA GLU A 536 10.80 -15.64 -6.70
C GLU A 536 12.24 -16.14 -6.83
N PHE A 537 13.18 -15.24 -7.14
CA PHE A 537 14.61 -15.57 -7.11
C PHE A 537 15.11 -15.54 -5.66
N ASN A 538 15.55 -16.68 -5.13
CA ASN A 538 15.89 -16.84 -3.72
C ASN A 538 17.28 -17.47 -3.51
N GLU A 539 17.70 -17.62 -2.26
CA GLU A 539 19.03 -18.16 -1.91
C GLU A 539 19.19 -19.64 -2.29
N SER A 540 18.10 -20.38 -2.47
CA SER A 540 18.16 -21.77 -2.92
C SER A 540 18.60 -21.85 -4.39
N ASP A 541 18.13 -20.94 -5.24
CA ASP A 541 18.58 -20.84 -6.65
C ASP A 541 20.07 -20.52 -6.72
N LEU A 542 20.52 -19.57 -5.89
CA LEU A 542 21.93 -19.21 -5.80
C LEU A 542 22.79 -20.40 -5.36
N ARG A 543 22.33 -21.19 -4.37
CA ARG A 543 23.03 -22.38 -3.90
C ARG A 543 23.16 -23.44 -5.00
N VAL A 544 22.07 -23.74 -5.71
CA VAL A 544 22.08 -24.70 -6.83
C VAL A 544 22.95 -24.18 -7.98
N ALA A 545 22.95 -22.87 -8.22
CA ALA A 545 23.86 -22.25 -9.20
C ALA A 545 25.33 -22.40 -8.79
N CYS A 546 25.67 -22.22 -7.52
CA CYS A 546 27.02 -22.48 -6.99
C CYS A 546 27.40 -23.98 -7.13
N ASP A 547 26.47 -24.90 -6.86
CA ASP A 547 26.70 -26.35 -6.98
C ASP A 547 26.95 -26.74 -8.46
N THR A 548 26.18 -26.15 -9.37
CA THR A 548 26.33 -26.35 -10.82
C THR A 548 27.68 -25.82 -11.30
N LEU A 549 28.03 -24.61 -10.87
CA LEU A 549 29.30 -23.96 -11.19
C LEU A 549 30.49 -24.78 -10.67
N ASP A 550 30.44 -25.26 -9.43
CA ASP A 550 31.48 -26.13 -8.87
C ASP A 550 31.63 -27.43 -9.66
N THR A 551 30.52 -28.06 -10.04
CA THR A 551 30.52 -29.34 -10.78
C THR A 551 31.22 -29.19 -12.13
N TRP A 552 30.87 -28.15 -12.90
CA TRP A 552 31.49 -27.90 -14.20
C TRP A 552 32.94 -27.47 -14.08
N ILE A 553 33.28 -26.61 -13.12
CA ILE A 553 34.67 -26.20 -12.90
C ILE A 553 35.52 -27.40 -12.49
N ASP A 554 35.06 -28.23 -11.55
CA ASP A 554 35.81 -29.42 -11.10
C ASP A 554 36.04 -30.39 -12.26
N ALA A 555 35.02 -30.62 -13.10
CA ALA A 555 35.11 -31.48 -14.28
C ALA A 555 36.09 -30.94 -15.35
N THR A 556 36.08 -29.63 -15.60
CA THR A 556 36.95 -29.00 -16.61
C THR A 556 38.39 -28.79 -16.12
N ALA A 557 38.56 -28.40 -14.86
CA ALA A 557 39.87 -28.11 -14.28
C ALA A 557 40.68 -29.38 -13.99
N MET A 558 40.03 -30.52 -13.70
CA MET A 558 40.68 -31.81 -13.39
C MET A 558 41.79 -31.68 -12.33
N GLY A 559 41.56 -30.88 -11.29
CA GLY A 559 42.52 -30.65 -10.19
C GLY A 559 43.65 -29.65 -10.48
N ARG A 560 43.64 -28.95 -11.63
CA ARG A 560 44.59 -27.87 -11.93
C ARG A 560 44.35 -26.66 -11.03
N THR A 561 45.43 -25.92 -10.77
CA THR A 561 45.38 -24.67 -9.97
C THR A 561 44.81 -23.49 -10.73
N ASN A 562 44.92 -23.49 -12.07
CA ASN A 562 44.40 -22.43 -12.93
C ASN A 562 43.60 -23.05 -14.09
N LEU A 563 42.53 -22.37 -14.49
CA LEU A 563 41.66 -22.73 -15.60
C LEU A 563 41.62 -21.57 -16.61
N PRO A 564 42.16 -21.73 -17.82
CA PRO A 564 42.10 -20.66 -18.82
C PRO A 564 40.64 -20.32 -19.16
N PRO A 565 40.27 -19.03 -19.25
CA PRO A 565 38.89 -18.58 -19.47
C PRO A 565 38.22 -19.19 -20.71
N GLU A 566 38.99 -19.44 -21.77
CA GLU A 566 38.49 -20.04 -23.02
C GLU A 566 38.04 -21.50 -22.85
N LYS A 567 38.55 -22.22 -21.85
CA LYS A 567 38.19 -23.61 -21.58
C LYS A 567 36.99 -23.74 -20.65
N VAL A 568 36.55 -22.65 -20.02
CA VAL A 568 35.33 -22.65 -19.21
C VAL A 568 34.13 -22.98 -20.12
N PRO A 569 33.25 -23.92 -19.75
CA PRO A 569 32.11 -24.32 -20.58
C PRO A 569 30.98 -23.28 -20.48
N TRP A 570 31.19 -22.11 -21.09
CA TRP A 570 30.29 -20.96 -21.02
C TRP A 570 28.88 -21.26 -21.48
N ASP A 571 28.72 -21.89 -22.65
CA ASP A 571 27.40 -22.22 -23.20
C ASP A 571 26.61 -23.14 -22.25
N ALA A 572 27.27 -24.13 -21.65
CA ALA A 572 26.63 -25.03 -20.69
C ALA A 572 26.19 -24.28 -19.43
N LEU A 573 27.04 -23.42 -18.87
CA LEU A 573 26.70 -22.60 -17.70
C LEU A 573 25.54 -21.64 -18.00
N VAL A 574 25.59 -20.94 -19.13
CA VAL A 574 24.54 -20.02 -19.57
C VAL A 574 23.21 -20.76 -19.77
N THR A 575 23.22 -21.89 -20.47
CA THR A 575 21.99 -22.68 -20.71
C THR A 575 21.40 -23.23 -19.40
N LEU A 576 22.21 -23.76 -18.49
CA LEU A 576 21.71 -24.30 -17.22
C LEU A 576 21.17 -23.20 -16.29
N LEU A 577 21.89 -22.08 -16.17
CA LEU A 577 21.42 -20.92 -15.40
C LEU A 577 20.15 -20.33 -16.01
N SER A 578 20.10 -20.23 -17.35
CA SER A 578 18.99 -19.63 -18.09
C SER A 578 17.75 -20.52 -18.12
N GLN A 579 17.86 -21.81 -18.44
CA GLN A 579 16.69 -22.67 -18.68
C GLN A 579 16.24 -23.45 -17.44
N SER A 580 17.18 -23.87 -16.58
CA SER A 580 16.87 -24.80 -15.49
C SER A 580 16.73 -24.11 -14.14
N ILE A 581 17.65 -23.20 -13.79
CA ILE A 581 17.70 -22.60 -12.45
C ILE A 581 16.83 -21.35 -12.37
N TYR A 582 17.24 -20.27 -13.03
CA TYR A 582 16.52 -18.99 -12.93
C TYR A 582 15.32 -18.95 -13.88
N GLY A 583 15.48 -19.35 -15.15
CA GLY A 583 14.36 -19.34 -16.10
C GLY A 583 13.37 -20.47 -15.94
N GLY A 584 13.66 -21.48 -15.12
CA GLY A 584 12.67 -22.49 -14.72
C GLY A 584 11.46 -21.87 -13.98
N LYS A 585 11.60 -20.65 -13.46
CA LYS A 585 10.54 -19.87 -12.81
C LYS A 585 9.88 -18.84 -13.74
N ILE A 586 10.42 -18.62 -14.93
CA ILE A 586 9.97 -17.60 -15.86
C ILE A 586 8.98 -18.21 -16.84
N ASP A 587 7.80 -17.62 -16.92
CA ASP A 587 6.70 -18.06 -17.79
C ASP A 587 6.43 -17.09 -18.96
N ASN A 588 7.23 -16.04 -19.09
CA ASN A 588 7.14 -15.05 -20.16
C ASN A 588 8.38 -15.12 -21.06
N ASP A 589 8.19 -15.36 -22.35
CA ASP A 589 9.27 -15.48 -23.34
C ASP A 589 10.15 -14.22 -23.41
N PHE A 590 9.58 -13.04 -23.21
CA PHE A 590 10.32 -11.77 -23.22
C PHE A 590 11.22 -11.62 -22.00
N ASP A 591 10.76 -12.07 -20.84
CA ASP A 591 11.56 -12.11 -19.61
C ASP A 591 12.64 -13.21 -19.72
N GLN A 592 12.34 -14.35 -20.35
CA GLN A 592 13.32 -15.41 -20.61
C GLN A 592 14.45 -14.89 -21.52
N ARG A 593 14.10 -14.13 -22.58
CA ARG A 593 15.06 -13.45 -23.46
C ARG A 593 15.92 -12.45 -22.69
N LEU A 594 15.32 -11.68 -21.78
CA LEU A 594 16.04 -10.73 -20.92
C LEU A 594 17.02 -11.45 -19.98
N LEU A 595 16.61 -12.53 -19.33
CA LEU A 595 17.47 -13.35 -18.48
C LEU A 595 18.68 -13.89 -19.25
N GLN A 596 18.41 -14.46 -20.43
CA GLN A 596 19.45 -14.97 -21.32
C GLN A 596 20.40 -13.85 -21.78
N SER A 597 19.89 -12.65 -22.02
CA SER A 597 20.67 -11.45 -22.34
C SER A 597 21.73 -11.19 -21.26
N PHE A 598 21.32 -11.10 -19.98
CA PHE A 598 22.27 -10.85 -18.88
C PHE A 598 23.32 -11.94 -18.75
N LEU A 599 22.90 -13.21 -18.86
CA LEU A 599 23.83 -14.34 -18.76
C LEU A 599 24.84 -14.33 -19.92
N ALA A 600 24.38 -14.12 -21.16
CA ALA A 600 25.25 -14.07 -22.34
C ALA A 600 26.23 -12.88 -22.32
N LYS A 601 25.91 -11.80 -21.60
CA LYS A 601 26.82 -10.66 -21.40
C LYS A 601 27.84 -10.93 -20.30
N LEU A 602 27.41 -11.46 -19.15
CA LEU A 602 28.25 -11.63 -17.96
C LEU A 602 29.12 -12.89 -18.00
N PHE A 603 28.58 -14.02 -18.49
CA PHE A 603 29.25 -15.32 -18.50
C PHE A 603 29.92 -15.58 -19.85
N THR A 604 30.99 -14.82 -20.11
CA THR A 604 31.83 -14.96 -21.31
C THR A 604 33.31 -14.89 -20.97
N ALA A 605 34.18 -15.35 -21.87
CA ALA A 605 35.63 -15.27 -21.67
C ALA A 605 36.12 -13.83 -21.41
N ARG A 606 35.48 -12.83 -22.01
CA ARG A 606 35.81 -11.40 -21.83
C ARG A 606 35.60 -10.91 -20.39
N SER A 607 34.78 -11.59 -19.59
CA SER A 607 34.59 -11.25 -18.16
C SER A 607 35.85 -11.41 -17.30
N PHE A 608 36.87 -12.08 -17.83
CA PHE A 608 38.20 -12.21 -17.21
C PHE A 608 39.19 -11.11 -17.61
N GLU A 609 38.84 -10.24 -18.55
CA GLU A 609 39.63 -9.05 -18.91
C GLU A 609 39.57 -8.00 -17.77
N GLY A 610 40.66 -7.27 -17.52
CA GLY A 610 40.75 -6.32 -16.39
C GLY A 610 39.90 -5.06 -16.57
N ASP A 611 39.61 -4.69 -17.81
CA ASP A 611 38.77 -3.56 -18.20
C ASP A 611 37.30 -3.96 -18.46
N PHE A 612 36.92 -5.20 -18.15
CA PHE A 612 35.55 -5.67 -18.36
C PHE A 612 34.54 -4.83 -17.59
N ALA A 613 33.64 -4.16 -18.31
CA ALA A 613 32.60 -3.34 -17.73
C ALA A 613 31.41 -4.20 -17.29
N LEU A 614 31.17 -4.29 -15.98
CA LEU A 614 29.93 -4.83 -15.42
C LEU A 614 28.74 -3.93 -15.76
N VAL A 615 28.96 -2.61 -15.71
CA VAL A 615 27.99 -1.59 -16.10
C VAL A 615 28.71 -0.54 -16.94
N ALA A 616 28.20 -0.28 -18.14
CA ALA A 616 28.70 0.77 -19.03
C ALA A 616 27.78 2.00 -18.99
N ASN A 617 28.37 3.20 -19.09
CA ASN A 617 27.66 4.48 -19.22
C ASN A 617 26.68 4.76 -18.07
N VAL A 618 27.17 4.78 -16.83
CA VAL A 618 26.37 5.18 -15.66
C VAL A 618 26.06 6.68 -15.76
N ASP A 619 24.78 7.01 -15.99
CA ASP A 619 24.28 8.38 -15.98
C ASP A 619 24.24 8.93 -14.54
N GLY A 620 25.03 9.97 -14.23
CA GLY A 620 25.07 10.62 -12.91
C GLY A 620 26.45 10.58 -12.21
N VAL A 621 26.56 11.21 -11.03
CA VAL A 621 27.81 11.37 -10.27
C VAL A 621 28.40 10.00 -9.88
N ALA A 622 29.65 9.75 -10.31
CA ALA A 622 30.61 8.82 -9.71
C ALA A 622 30.06 7.46 -9.22
N GLY A 623 29.62 6.58 -10.13
CA GLY A 623 29.06 5.26 -9.77
C GLY A 623 30.10 4.15 -9.51
N GLY A 624 31.30 4.25 -10.06
CA GLY A 624 32.40 3.30 -9.78
C GLY A 624 33.22 3.69 -8.55
N PRO A 625 33.99 2.76 -7.95
CA PRO A 625 35.09 3.12 -7.05
C PRO A 625 35.96 4.16 -7.78
N ASN A 626 36.21 5.32 -7.15
CA ASN A 626 36.96 6.46 -7.72
C ASN A 626 36.23 7.32 -8.76
N GLY A 627 34.91 7.18 -8.91
CA GLY A 627 34.08 8.09 -9.72
C GLY A 627 34.15 7.93 -11.23
N GLN A 628 34.52 6.74 -11.70
CA GLN A 628 34.47 6.38 -13.12
C GLN A 628 33.02 6.22 -13.63
N ARG A 629 32.80 6.50 -14.92
CA ARG A 629 31.52 6.32 -15.63
C ARG A 629 31.18 4.84 -15.92
N HIS A 630 32.13 3.95 -15.71
CA HIS A 630 31.99 2.51 -15.87
C HIS A 630 32.26 1.83 -14.54
N ILE A 631 31.49 0.78 -14.25
CA ILE A 631 31.77 -0.10 -13.12
C ILE A 631 32.48 -1.29 -13.71
N THR A 632 33.78 -1.38 -13.48
CA THR A 632 34.61 -2.46 -13.98
C THR A 632 34.67 -3.61 -12.98
N MET A 633 34.93 -4.81 -13.51
CA MET A 633 35.16 -6.00 -12.72
C MET A 633 36.40 -5.82 -11.84
N PRO A 634 36.35 -6.11 -10.53
CA PRO A 634 37.53 -6.05 -9.68
C PRO A 634 38.59 -7.08 -10.07
N ASP A 635 39.84 -6.63 -10.14
CA ASP A 635 41.00 -7.49 -10.31
C ASP A 635 41.33 -8.20 -8.99
N GLY A 636 40.83 -9.43 -8.85
CA GLY A 636 41.06 -10.26 -7.68
C GLY A 636 40.91 -11.75 -7.97
N THR A 637 41.69 -12.55 -7.25
CA THR A 637 41.61 -14.03 -7.25
C THR A 637 41.19 -14.57 -5.88
N ARG A 638 41.00 -13.69 -4.90
CA ARG A 638 40.65 -14.03 -3.51
C ARG A 638 39.36 -13.34 -3.09
N ARG A 639 38.57 -14.02 -2.26
CA ARG A 639 37.34 -13.51 -1.64
C ARG A 639 37.51 -12.12 -1.03
N ASP A 640 38.58 -11.91 -0.26
CA ASP A 640 38.80 -10.65 0.46
C ASP A 640 38.99 -9.45 -0.49
N HIS A 641 39.54 -9.68 -1.69
CA HIS A 641 39.69 -8.62 -2.70
C HIS A 641 38.32 -8.17 -3.20
N PHE A 642 37.41 -9.12 -3.46
CA PHE A 642 36.04 -8.83 -3.88
C PHE A 642 35.24 -8.16 -2.76
N LEU A 643 35.36 -8.62 -1.52
CA LEU A 643 34.69 -8.00 -0.37
C LEU A 643 35.09 -6.54 -0.19
N LYS A 644 36.39 -6.23 -0.25
CA LYS A 644 36.89 -4.86 -0.14
C LYS A 644 36.39 -3.96 -1.27
N TRP A 645 36.22 -4.50 -2.48
CA TRP A 645 35.62 -3.77 -3.59
C TRP A 645 34.13 -3.50 -3.37
N ILE A 646 33.37 -4.50 -2.87
CA ILE A 646 31.94 -4.35 -2.55
C ILE A 646 31.73 -3.30 -1.46
N GLU A 647 32.59 -3.29 -0.43
CA GLU A 647 32.58 -2.27 0.62
C GLU A 647 32.91 -0.87 0.09
N GLY A 648 33.58 -0.74 -1.04
CA GLY A 648 33.85 0.55 -1.70
C GLY A 648 32.71 1.08 -2.57
N LEU A 649 31.63 0.32 -2.78
CA LEU A 649 30.48 0.76 -3.58
C LEU A 649 29.64 1.80 -2.84
N ALA A 650 29.03 2.72 -3.59
CA ALA A 650 28.09 3.67 -3.03
C ALA A 650 26.80 2.99 -2.53
N ASP A 651 26.24 3.50 -1.43
CA ASP A 651 24.94 3.03 -0.91
C ASP A 651 23.79 3.37 -1.86
N ARG A 652 23.83 4.55 -2.46
CA ARG A 652 22.82 5.01 -3.42
C ARG A 652 23.19 4.57 -4.83
N GLN A 653 22.50 3.54 -5.31
CA GLN A 653 22.67 3.03 -6.68
C GLN A 653 21.56 3.57 -7.59
N THR A 654 21.87 3.65 -8.89
CA THR A 654 20.92 4.11 -9.91
C THR A 654 20.41 2.93 -10.76
N PRO A 655 19.20 3.03 -11.35
CA PRO A 655 18.68 1.97 -12.22
C PRO A 655 19.59 1.60 -13.39
N SER A 656 20.49 2.51 -13.80
CA SER A 656 21.48 2.25 -14.85
C SER A 656 22.38 1.04 -14.56
N TRP A 657 22.61 0.70 -13.29
CA TRP A 657 23.37 -0.50 -12.88
C TRP A 657 22.69 -1.80 -13.32
N LEU A 658 21.38 -1.73 -13.52
CA LEU A 658 20.54 -2.85 -13.93
C LEU A 658 20.31 -2.86 -15.44
N GLY A 659 20.89 -1.92 -16.20
CA GLY A 659 20.55 -1.70 -17.61
C GLY A 659 19.21 -0.98 -17.84
N LEU A 660 18.63 -0.38 -16.79
CA LEU A 660 17.40 0.42 -16.88
C LEU A 660 17.73 1.92 -17.04
N PRO A 661 16.88 2.71 -17.72
CA PRO A 661 17.05 4.16 -17.74
C PRO A 661 16.86 4.75 -16.33
N ASN A 662 17.58 5.81 -15.98
CA ASN A 662 17.42 6.48 -14.67
C ASN A 662 15.97 6.96 -14.41
N ASN A 663 15.22 7.25 -15.46
CA ASN A 663 13.81 7.61 -15.33
C ASN A 663 12.91 6.43 -14.92
N ALA A 664 13.39 5.18 -14.94
CA ALA A 664 12.69 4.04 -14.35
C ALA A 664 12.47 4.23 -12.83
N GLU A 665 13.42 4.86 -12.12
CA GLU A 665 13.23 5.23 -10.72
C GLU A 665 12.06 6.22 -10.58
N ARG A 666 11.92 7.16 -11.51
CA ARG A 666 10.82 8.13 -11.48
C ARG A 666 9.47 7.46 -11.65
N VAL A 667 9.35 6.45 -12.52
CA VAL A 667 8.12 5.65 -12.63
C VAL A 667 7.83 4.93 -11.32
N LEU A 668 8.83 4.23 -10.78
CA LEU A 668 8.68 3.49 -9.53
C LEU A 668 8.22 4.40 -8.39
N LEU A 669 8.83 5.56 -8.24
CA LEU A 669 8.48 6.53 -7.19
C LEU A 669 7.10 7.16 -7.43
N THR A 670 6.70 7.43 -8.68
CA THR A 670 5.34 7.89 -9.01
C THR A 670 4.28 6.83 -8.65
N THR A 671 4.52 5.56 -8.98
CA THR A 671 3.63 4.45 -8.63
C THR A 671 3.54 4.31 -7.11
N ARG A 672 4.67 4.29 -6.40
CA ARG A 672 4.68 4.24 -4.93
C ARG A 672 3.98 5.45 -4.29
N GLY A 673 4.11 6.64 -4.88
CA GLY A 673 3.40 7.85 -4.43
C GLY A 673 1.88 7.75 -4.65
N THR A 674 1.45 7.16 -5.77
CA THR A 674 0.04 6.89 -6.04
C THR A 674 -0.51 5.83 -5.07
N ASP A 675 0.23 4.75 -4.83
CA ASP A 675 -0.13 3.71 -3.86
C ASP A 675 -0.26 4.26 -2.43
N LEU A 676 0.65 5.17 -2.02
CA LEU A 676 0.60 5.87 -0.74
C LEU A 676 -0.72 6.65 -0.60
N ILE A 677 -1.07 7.46 -1.60
CA ILE A 677 -2.32 8.24 -1.60
C ILE A 677 -3.54 7.32 -1.56
N SER A 678 -3.56 6.25 -2.36
CA SER A 678 -4.65 5.27 -2.35
C SER A 678 -4.81 4.57 -1.00
N LYS A 679 -3.72 4.27 -0.29
CA LYS A 679 -3.76 3.70 1.06
C LYS A 679 -4.30 4.70 2.09
N LEU A 680 -3.87 5.96 2.01
CA LEU A 680 -4.37 7.02 2.90
C LEU A 680 -5.86 7.30 2.68
N LEU A 681 -6.32 7.31 1.41
CA LEU A 681 -7.73 7.51 1.08
C LEU A 681 -8.62 6.39 1.67
N LYS A 682 -8.17 5.14 1.59
CA LYS A 682 -8.87 4.00 2.22
C LYS A 682 -8.99 4.16 3.73
N MET A 683 -7.96 4.69 4.40
CA MET A 683 -7.98 4.94 5.85
C MET A 683 -8.93 6.07 6.21
N GLN A 684 -8.98 7.15 5.42
CA GLN A 684 -9.87 8.28 5.69
C GLN A 684 -11.36 7.90 5.61
N GLN A 685 -11.74 7.11 4.60
CA GLN A 685 -13.16 6.71 4.41
C GLN A 685 -13.73 5.92 5.60
N LEU A 686 -12.87 5.28 6.40
CA LEU A 686 -13.26 4.52 7.59
C LEU A 686 -13.42 5.41 8.82
N GLU A 687 -12.60 6.45 8.95
CA GLU A 687 -12.78 7.45 10.01
C GLU A 687 -14.16 8.11 9.89
N ASP A 688 -14.60 8.39 8.66
CA ASP A 688 -15.91 8.98 8.37
C ASP A 688 -17.07 7.98 8.67
N ASP A 689 -16.86 6.67 8.48
CA ASP A 689 -17.85 5.62 8.78
C ASP A 689 -18.01 5.42 10.31
N ASP A 690 -16.92 5.39 11.07
CA ASP A 690 -16.93 5.15 12.53
C ASP A 690 -17.50 6.33 13.31
N GLU A 691 -17.25 7.58 12.92
CA GLU A 691 -17.80 8.77 13.63
C GLU A 691 -19.34 8.84 13.60
N LEU A 692 -19.99 8.24 12.59
CA LEU A 692 -21.45 8.28 12.42
C LEU A 692 -22.20 7.13 13.12
N ALA A 693 -21.54 6.00 13.42
CA ALA A 693 -22.17 4.90 14.15
C ALA A 693 -22.39 5.23 15.65
N TYR A 694 -21.65 6.19 16.19
CA TYR A 694 -21.66 6.54 17.61
C TYR A 694 -22.34 7.88 17.92
N SER A 695 -22.47 8.80 16.95
CA SER A 695 -23.17 10.08 17.15
C SER A 695 -24.70 9.93 17.24
N SER A 696 -25.29 8.89 16.64
CA SER A 696 -26.74 8.65 16.70
C SER A 696 -27.28 8.21 18.07
N ALA A 697 -26.42 7.98 19.06
CA ALA A 697 -26.82 7.48 20.39
C ALA A 697 -26.96 8.56 21.47
N ASP A 698 -26.35 9.74 21.31
CA ASP A 698 -26.32 10.79 22.34
C ASP A 698 -27.33 11.94 22.10
N GLU A 699 -28.02 11.98 20.95
CA GLU A 699 -28.96 13.06 20.60
C GLU A 699 -30.37 12.95 21.22
N SER A 700 -30.55 12.21 22.33
CA SER A 700 -31.88 12.10 22.95
C SER A 700 -32.19 13.12 24.06
N LEU A 701 -31.38 14.15 24.31
CA LEU A 701 -31.53 14.99 25.51
C LEU A 701 -31.39 16.53 25.36
N ASP A 702 -31.48 17.14 24.18
CA ASP A 702 -31.65 18.61 24.10
C ASP A 702 -32.61 19.06 22.98
N LEU A 703 -33.84 19.43 23.39
CA LEU A 703 -34.98 19.74 22.52
C LEU A 703 -35.12 21.22 22.13
N THR A 704 -34.03 22.00 22.04
CA THR A 704 -34.12 23.43 21.69
C THR A 704 -32.98 23.91 20.79
N GLN A 705 -33.00 23.50 19.52
CA GLN A 705 -32.55 24.31 18.38
C GLN A 705 -32.88 23.59 17.05
N MET A 706 -34.03 23.91 16.45
CA MET A 706 -34.34 23.50 15.08
C MET A 706 -33.51 24.31 14.08
N LYS A 707 -32.29 23.84 13.79
CA LYS A 707 -31.75 23.94 12.43
C LYS A 707 -32.24 22.70 11.68
N GLN A 708 -32.79 22.88 10.48
CA GLN A 708 -32.99 21.78 9.53
C GLN A 708 -31.62 21.23 9.10
N GLU A 709 -30.97 20.46 9.97
CA GLU A 709 -29.87 19.61 9.53
C GLU A 709 -30.48 18.33 8.96
N ASP A 710 -30.26 18.15 7.66
CA ASP A 710 -30.58 16.94 6.93
C ASP A 710 -29.90 15.75 7.64
N GLY A 711 -30.65 14.98 8.43
CA GLY A 711 -30.18 13.89 9.31
C GLY A 711 -29.59 12.66 8.60
N ARG A 712 -29.13 12.83 7.36
CA ARG A 712 -28.46 11.82 6.56
C ARG A 712 -26.97 11.74 6.91
N PRO A 713 -26.39 10.53 6.99
CA PRO A 713 -24.96 10.34 7.23
C PRO A 713 -24.09 11.10 6.21
N SER A 714 -22.94 11.63 6.64
CA SER A 714 -22.01 12.36 5.77
C SER A 714 -21.57 11.53 4.55
N TRP A 715 -21.22 10.26 4.76
CA TRP A 715 -20.85 9.33 3.69
C TRP A 715 -21.96 9.19 2.63
N MET A 716 -23.23 9.23 3.05
CA MET A 716 -24.38 9.10 2.16
C MET A 716 -24.57 10.37 1.32
N LYS A 717 -24.27 11.55 1.88
CA LYS A 717 -24.25 12.82 1.15
C LYS A 717 -23.11 12.86 0.13
N THR A 718 -21.91 12.45 0.54
CA THR A 718 -20.74 12.37 -0.35
C THR A 718 -21.00 11.38 -1.48
N LEU A 719 -21.48 10.17 -1.17
CA LEU A 719 -21.78 9.15 -2.16
C LEU A 719 -22.90 9.58 -3.10
N HIS A 720 -23.94 10.24 -2.59
CA HIS A 720 -25.01 10.80 -3.41
C HIS A 720 -24.46 11.81 -4.43
N ASN A 721 -23.61 12.74 -3.99
CA ASN A 721 -22.97 13.71 -4.87
C ASN A 721 -22.07 13.03 -5.90
N SER A 722 -21.22 12.09 -5.47
CA SER A 722 -20.35 11.32 -6.35
C SER A 722 -21.15 10.53 -7.40
N ALA A 723 -22.18 9.78 -6.97
CA ALA A 723 -23.03 8.99 -7.87
C ALA A 723 -23.78 9.87 -8.88
N SER A 724 -24.25 11.04 -8.44
CA SER A 724 -24.91 12.01 -9.33
C SER A 724 -23.95 12.57 -10.37
N SER A 725 -22.75 12.99 -9.96
CA SER A 725 -21.70 13.46 -10.89
C SER A 725 -21.23 12.36 -11.84
N TRP A 726 -21.17 11.10 -11.39
CA TRP A 726 -20.82 9.96 -12.24
C TRP A 726 -21.91 9.67 -13.28
N LEU A 727 -23.19 9.77 -12.90
CA LEU A 727 -24.32 9.64 -13.83
C LEU A 727 -24.30 10.74 -14.91
N GLU A 728 -23.90 11.98 -14.56
CA GLU A 728 -23.75 13.07 -15.54
C GLU A 728 -22.61 12.82 -16.54
N LEU A 729 -21.54 12.14 -16.10
CA LEU A 729 -20.40 11.81 -16.96
C LEU A 729 -20.73 10.69 -17.97
N LEU A 730 -21.66 9.80 -17.64
CA LEU A 730 -21.99 8.63 -18.46
C LEU A 730 -23.01 8.97 -19.56
N PRO A 731 -22.82 8.46 -20.80
CA PRO A 731 -23.85 8.55 -21.82
C PRO A 731 -25.14 7.85 -21.38
N LYS A 732 -26.31 8.47 -21.63
CA LYS A 732 -27.61 7.94 -21.19
C LYS A 732 -27.99 6.60 -21.86
N SER A 733 -27.58 6.41 -23.11
CA SER A 733 -27.83 5.18 -23.85
C SER A 733 -26.78 4.97 -24.94
N LEU A 734 -26.58 3.72 -25.33
CA LEU A 734 -25.73 3.32 -26.44
C LEU A 734 -26.60 2.61 -27.48
N ALA A 735 -26.67 3.16 -28.69
CA ALA A 735 -27.41 2.53 -29.79
C ALA A 735 -26.68 1.25 -30.24
N THR A 736 -27.43 0.16 -30.37
CA THR A 736 -26.88 -1.14 -30.81
C THR A 736 -26.87 -1.26 -32.33
N LEU A 737 -25.85 -1.94 -32.86
CA LEU A 737 -25.74 -2.24 -34.29
C LEU A 737 -26.82 -3.24 -34.76
N ARG A 738 -27.38 -3.02 -35.96
CA ARG A 738 -28.45 -3.87 -36.53
C ARG A 738 -27.91 -4.99 -37.41
N ARG A 739 -28.16 -6.23 -37.01
CA ARG A 739 -27.83 -7.43 -37.79
C ARG A 739 -28.55 -7.47 -39.14
N THR A 740 -27.78 -7.57 -40.22
CA THR A 740 -28.24 -7.89 -41.58
C THR A 740 -27.42 -9.05 -42.14
N VAL A 741 -27.97 -9.75 -43.14
CA VAL A 741 -27.33 -10.93 -43.77
C VAL A 741 -25.99 -10.57 -44.42
N GLU A 742 -25.87 -9.36 -44.95
CA GLU A 742 -24.64 -8.86 -45.59
C GLU A 742 -23.59 -8.44 -44.55
N ASN A 743 -23.98 -7.70 -43.52
CA ASN A 743 -23.05 -7.20 -42.51
C ASN A 743 -22.47 -8.31 -41.62
N ILE A 744 -23.22 -9.39 -41.36
CA ILE A 744 -22.73 -10.54 -40.58
C ILE A 744 -21.61 -11.30 -41.30
N LYS A 745 -21.48 -11.17 -42.63
CA LYS A 745 -20.36 -11.82 -43.35
C LYS A 745 -19.03 -11.11 -43.13
N ASP A 746 -19.03 -9.86 -42.66
CA ASP A 746 -17.82 -9.11 -42.34
C ASP A 746 -17.35 -9.43 -40.90
N PRO A 747 -16.15 -10.03 -40.73
CA PRO A 747 -15.59 -10.34 -39.42
C PRO A 747 -15.46 -9.11 -38.51
N LEU A 748 -15.13 -7.94 -39.08
CA LEU A 748 -14.91 -6.71 -38.32
C LEU A 748 -16.24 -6.14 -37.79
N TYR A 749 -17.29 -6.19 -38.61
CA TYR A 749 -18.64 -5.83 -38.19
C TYR A 749 -19.13 -6.72 -37.04
N ARG A 750 -18.97 -8.05 -37.15
CA ARG A 750 -19.37 -8.99 -36.09
C ARG A 750 -18.67 -8.71 -34.77
N TYR A 751 -17.39 -8.35 -34.82
CA TYR A 751 -16.63 -7.97 -33.65
C TYR A 751 -17.22 -6.72 -32.97
N PHE A 752 -17.39 -5.63 -33.73
CA PHE A 752 -17.92 -4.38 -33.18
C PHE A 752 -19.37 -4.50 -32.71
N GLU A 753 -20.19 -5.32 -33.37
CA GLU A 753 -21.55 -5.61 -32.92
C GLU A 753 -21.54 -6.25 -31.52
N ARG A 754 -20.65 -7.22 -31.28
CA ARG A 754 -20.49 -7.86 -29.97
C ARG A 754 -19.95 -6.89 -28.91
N GLU A 755 -18.97 -6.07 -29.27
CA GLU A 755 -18.41 -5.04 -28.39
C GLU A 755 -19.47 -4.01 -27.96
N VAL A 756 -20.21 -3.45 -28.93
CA VAL A 756 -21.27 -2.47 -28.68
C VAL A 756 -22.39 -3.09 -27.83
N ALA A 757 -22.81 -4.32 -28.11
CA ALA A 757 -23.82 -5.01 -27.30
C ALA A 757 -23.36 -5.25 -25.85
N SER A 758 -22.10 -5.64 -25.67
CA SER A 758 -21.52 -5.87 -24.35
C SER A 758 -21.36 -4.56 -23.57
N GLY A 759 -20.89 -3.50 -24.23
CA GLY A 759 -20.80 -2.15 -23.67
C GLY A 759 -22.16 -1.58 -23.29
N ALA A 760 -23.19 -1.76 -24.12
CA ALA A 760 -24.55 -1.31 -23.85
C ALA A 760 -25.14 -2.01 -22.62
N LYS A 761 -24.95 -3.33 -22.50
CA LYS A 761 -25.42 -4.11 -21.34
C LYS A 761 -24.73 -3.68 -20.05
N LEU A 762 -23.41 -3.46 -20.10
CA LEU A 762 -22.66 -2.98 -18.94
C LEU A 762 -23.09 -1.56 -18.56
N LEU A 763 -23.22 -0.66 -19.53
CA LEU A 763 -23.68 0.72 -19.31
C LEU A 763 -25.06 0.75 -18.64
N GLN A 764 -26.01 -0.05 -19.12
CA GLN A 764 -27.34 -0.14 -18.52
C GLN A 764 -27.28 -0.65 -17.08
N THR A 765 -26.41 -1.62 -16.79
CA THR A 765 -26.20 -2.13 -15.43
C THR A 765 -25.67 -1.03 -14.51
N VAL A 766 -24.60 -0.34 -14.92
CA VAL A 766 -23.97 0.75 -14.13
C VAL A 766 -24.94 1.90 -13.90
N ILE A 767 -25.70 2.33 -14.92
CA ILE A 767 -26.70 3.40 -14.78
C ILE A 767 -27.79 2.99 -13.80
N SER A 768 -28.34 1.78 -13.92
CA SER A 768 -29.38 1.26 -13.01
C SER A 768 -28.86 1.21 -11.57
N ASP A 769 -27.65 0.70 -11.37
CA ASP A 769 -27.01 0.59 -10.07
C ASP A 769 -26.79 1.98 -9.44
N LEU A 770 -26.29 2.94 -10.21
CA LEU A 770 -26.07 4.32 -9.72
C LEU A 770 -27.39 5.05 -9.43
N GLN A 771 -28.42 4.86 -10.25
CA GLN A 771 -29.76 5.39 -9.97
C GLN A 771 -30.32 4.80 -8.67
N ASP A 772 -30.13 3.50 -8.44
CA ASP A 772 -30.53 2.85 -7.20
C ASP A 772 -29.76 3.39 -5.99
N VAL A 773 -28.47 3.64 -6.13
CA VAL A 773 -27.66 4.30 -5.08
C VAL A 773 -28.20 5.69 -4.77
N VAL A 774 -28.51 6.50 -5.78
CA VAL A 774 -29.08 7.84 -5.60
C VAL A 774 -30.40 7.78 -4.85
N LEU A 775 -31.33 6.91 -5.27
CA LEU A 775 -32.64 6.73 -4.62
C LEU A 775 -32.52 6.21 -3.19
N ILE A 776 -31.57 5.31 -2.92
CA ILE A 776 -31.30 4.82 -1.56
C ILE A 776 -30.74 5.93 -0.68
N CYS A 777 -29.81 6.74 -1.20
CA CYS A 777 -29.25 7.89 -0.46
C CYS A 777 -30.28 9.00 -0.20
N GLN A 778 -31.35 9.05 -0.99
CA GLN A 778 -32.49 9.93 -0.79
C GLN A 778 -33.57 9.33 0.14
N GLY A 779 -33.44 8.05 0.51
CA GLY A 779 -34.42 7.34 1.35
C GLY A 779 -35.66 6.83 0.61
N GLU A 780 -35.71 6.97 -0.72
CA GLU A 780 -36.86 6.61 -1.55
C GLU A 780 -36.90 5.11 -1.89
N LYS A 781 -35.76 4.41 -1.80
CA LYS A 781 -35.63 2.97 -2.09
C LYS A 781 -34.99 2.22 -0.93
N LYS A 782 -35.53 1.05 -0.59
CA LYS A 782 -34.95 0.16 0.44
C LYS A 782 -33.75 -0.61 -0.10
N GLN A 783 -32.78 -0.87 0.79
CA GLN A 783 -31.57 -1.62 0.48
C GLN A 783 -31.83 -3.13 0.36
N THR A 784 -31.34 -3.74 -0.72
CA THR A 784 -31.22 -5.20 -0.86
C THR A 784 -29.81 -5.63 -0.42
N ASN A 785 -29.56 -6.94 -0.31
CA ASN A 785 -28.21 -7.45 -0.03
C ASN A 785 -27.19 -7.04 -1.10
N HIS A 786 -27.62 -7.00 -2.37
CA HIS A 786 -26.79 -6.50 -3.47
C HIS A 786 -26.46 -5.01 -3.27
N HIS A 787 -27.45 -4.19 -2.96
CA HIS A 787 -27.23 -2.75 -2.72
C HIS A 787 -26.28 -2.51 -1.54
N ARG A 788 -26.39 -3.28 -0.44
CA ARG A 788 -25.49 -3.14 0.70
C ARG A 788 -24.03 -3.41 0.34
N SER A 789 -23.78 -4.50 -0.40
CA SER A 789 -22.43 -4.84 -0.86
C SER A 789 -21.88 -3.73 -1.75
N MET A 790 -22.67 -3.28 -2.72
CA MET A 790 -22.27 -2.23 -3.66
C MET A 790 -22.03 -0.89 -2.97
N LEU A 791 -22.92 -0.45 -2.07
CA LEU A 791 -22.75 0.78 -1.30
C LEU A 791 -21.44 0.72 -0.50
N SER A 792 -21.17 -0.40 0.18
CA SER A 792 -19.92 -0.59 0.92
C SER A 792 -18.68 -0.52 0.01
N GLU A 793 -18.73 -1.12 -1.18
CA GLU A 793 -17.64 -1.06 -2.16
C GLU A 793 -17.43 0.36 -2.71
N LEU A 794 -18.51 1.07 -3.07
CA LEU A 794 -18.46 2.42 -3.61
C LEU A 794 -17.98 3.45 -2.59
N VAL A 795 -18.43 3.35 -1.33
CA VAL A 795 -17.93 4.19 -0.23
C VAL A 795 -16.44 3.99 -0.02
N ARG A 796 -15.94 2.75 -0.14
CA ARG A 796 -14.50 2.40 -0.07
C ARG A 796 -13.71 2.77 -1.33
N GLY A 797 -14.34 3.39 -2.32
CA GLY A 797 -13.72 3.72 -3.61
C GLY A 797 -13.33 2.51 -4.46
N ILE A 798 -13.85 1.31 -4.15
CA ILE A 798 -13.58 0.05 -4.83
C ILE A 798 -14.61 -0.16 -5.95
N ILE A 799 -14.15 -0.66 -7.10
CA ILE A 799 -15.04 -1.01 -8.22
C ILE A 799 -15.88 -2.24 -7.85
N PRO A 800 -17.23 -2.15 -7.90
CA PRO A 800 -18.11 -3.27 -7.63
C PRO A 800 -17.87 -4.47 -8.55
N VAL A 801 -18.04 -5.68 -8.02
CA VAL A 801 -17.75 -6.93 -8.74
C VAL A 801 -18.56 -7.05 -10.05
N GLY A 802 -19.82 -6.60 -10.03
CA GLY A 802 -20.70 -6.66 -11.21
C GLY A 802 -20.23 -5.82 -12.41
N TRP A 803 -19.41 -4.78 -12.16
CA TRP A 803 -18.94 -3.83 -13.15
C TRP A 803 -17.66 -4.29 -13.86
N ARG A 804 -16.90 -5.20 -13.25
CA ARG A 804 -15.63 -5.73 -13.79
C ARG A 804 -15.86 -6.75 -14.90
N ARG A 805 -16.21 -6.28 -16.10
CA ARG A 805 -16.46 -7.13 -17.30
C ARG A 805 -15.30 -7.18 -18.30
N TYR A 806 -14.27 -6.38 -18.07
CA TYR A 806 -13.03 -6.34 -18.84
C TYR A 806 -11.85 -6.24 -17.87
N THR A 807 -10.62 -6.47 -18.34
CA THR A 807 -9.43 -6.44 -17.50
C THR A 807 -9.19 -5.03 -16.95
N VAL A 808 -9.13 -4.89 -15.62
CA VAL A 808 -8.83 -3.64 -14.92
C VAL A 808 -7.61 -3.84 -14.02
N PRO A 809 -6.63 -2.92 -14.02
CA PRO A 809 -5.48 -2.96 -13.11
C PRO A 809 -5.89 -3.06 -11.63
N ALA A 810 -5.13 -3.83 -10.85
CA ALA A 810 -5.32 -3.89 -9.40
C ALA A 810 -5.00 -2.52 -8.76
N GLY A 811 -5.87 -2.04 -7.88
CA GLY A 811 -5.73 -0.72 -7.24
C GLY A 811 -6.45 0.43 -7.96
N CYS A 812 -7.02 0.17 -9.15
CA CYS A 812 -7.86 1.16 -9.84
C CYS A 812 -9.07 1.53 -8.97
N THR A 813 -9.25 2.83 -8.75
CA THR A 813 -10.38 3.36 -8.00
C THR A 813 -11.63 3.43 -8.87
N VAL A 814 -12.81 3.42 -8.25
CA VAL A 814 -14.08 3.58 -8.96
C VAL A 814 -14.13 4.86 -9.79
N ILE A 815 -13.50 5.94 -9.31
CA ILE A 815 -13.46 7.24 -10.00
C ILE A 815 -12.67 7.12 -11.31
N GLN A 816 -11.45 6.56 -11.26
CA GLN A 816 -10.62 6.34 -12.45
C GLN A 816 -11.34 5.44 -13.46
N TRP A 817 -11.98 4.38 -12.96
CA TRP A 817 -12.71 3.44 -13.79
C TRP A 817 -13.91 4.06 -14.50
N ILE A 818 -14.73 4.87 -13.80
CA ILE A 818 -15.91 5.51 -14.40
C ILE A 818 -15.51 6.50 -15.49
N THR A 819 -14.44 7.27 -15.29
CA THR A 819 -13.92 8.20 -16.31
C THR A 819 -13.44 7.44 -17.55
N ASP A 820 -12.62 6.40 -17.39
CA ASP A 820 -12.17 5.55 -18.50
C ASP A 820 -13.35 4.87 -19.19
N PHE A 821 -14.29 4.31 -18.44
CA PHE A 821 -15.49 3.66 -18.96
C PHE A 821 -16.36 4.62 -19.78
N SER A 822 -16.52 5.88 -19.36
CA SER A 822 -17.21 6.91 -20.16
C SER A 822 -16.54 7.10 -21.53
N HIS A 823 -15.20 7.20 -21.57
CA HIS A 823 -14.46 7.31 -22.83
C HIS A 823 -14.60 6.06 -23.72
N ARG A 824 -14.61 4.85 -23.14
CA ARG A 824 -14.88 3.60 -23.89
C ARG A 824 -16.25 3.61 -24.54
N VAL A 825 -17.27 4.01 -23.79
CA VAL A 825 -18.65 4.11 -24.31
C VAL A 825 -18.75 5.17 -25.41
N GLN A 826 -18.07 6.31 -25.27
CA GLN A 826 -17.99 7.33 -26.33
C GLN A 826 -17.34 6.79 -27.61
N GLN A 827 -16.30 5.97 -27.51
CA GLN A 827 -15.73 5.29 -28.68
C GLN A 827 -16.75 4.36 -29.35
N LEU A 828 -17.44 3.51 -28.57
CA LEU A 828 -18.47 2.62 -29.10
C LEU A 828 -19.62 3.39 -29.75
N GLN A 829 -19.97 4.56 -29.20
CA GLN A 829 -20.98 5.43 -29.78
C GLN A 829 -20.54 5.98 -31.14
N LYS A 830 -19.29 6.43 -31.27
CA LYS A 830 -18.71 6.86 -32.56
C LYS A 830 -18.76 5.73 -33.60
N VAL A 831 -18.42 4.51 -33.21
CA VAL A 831 -18.54 3.32 -34.07
C VAL A 831 -19.99 3.10 -34.51
N SER A 832 -20.95 3.14 -33.59
CA SER A 832 -22.37 2.97 -33.93
C SER A 832 -22.88 4.06 -34.88
N THR A 833 -22.48 5.31 -34.67
CA THR A 833 -22.86 6.44 -35.53
C THR A 833 -22.28 6.29 -36.94
N LEU A 834 -20.99 5.93 -37.03
CA LEU A 834 -20.30 5.73 -38.30
C LEU A 834 -20.96 4.64 -39.15
N VAL A 835 -21.24 3.48 -38.56
CA VAL A 835 -21.91 2.37 -39.27
C VAL A 835 -23.32 2.77 -39.73
N SER A 836 -24.03 3.57 -38.94
CA SER A 836 -25.39 4.02 -39.27
C SER A 836 -25.43 5.05 -40.40
N GLN A 837 -24.38 5.88 -40.54
CA GLN A 837 -24.31 6.96 -41.51
C GLN A 837 -23.63 6.56 -42.82
N ALA A 838 -22.52 5.82 -42.75
CA ALA A 838 -21.64 5.54 -43.89
C ALA A 838 -21.54 4.05 -44.24
N GLY A 839 -22.15 3.17 -43.44
CA GLY A 839 -22.18 1.72 -43.67
C GLY A 839 -21.00 0.96 -43.06
N ALA A 840 -21.03 -0.37 -43.15
CA ALA A 840 -20.08 -1.26 -42.47
C ALA A 840 -18.65 -1.20 -43.05
N LYS A 841 -18.47 -0.82 -44.32
CA LYS A 841 -17.16 -0.80 -44.98
C LYS A 841 -16.20 0.25 -44.42
N GLU A 842 -16.72 1.37 -43.92
CA GLU A 842 -15.94 2.44 -43.27
C GLU A 842 -15.41 2.03 -41.88
N LEU A 843 -15.75 0.84 -41.37
CA LEU A 843 -15.14 0.34 -40.14
C LEU A 843 -13.63 0.08 -40.30
N GLN A 844 -13.15 -0.12 -41.52
CA GLN A 844 -11.73 -0.34 -41.81
C GLN A 844 -10.90 0.95 -41.70
N SER A 845 -11.49 2.10 -42.06
CA SER A 845 -10.85 3.41 -42.04
C SER A 845 -10.88 4.08 -40.65
N PHE A 846 -11.75 3.60 -39.75
CA PHE A 846 -11.93 4.16 -38.40
C PHE A 846 -10.68 3.96 -37.52
N PRO A 847 -10.08 5.05 -36.99
CA PRO A 847 -8.95 4.94 -36.07
C PRO A 847 -9.42 4.47 -34.70
N VAL A 848 -9.00 3.26 -34.30
CA VAL A 848 -9.44 2.61 -33.07
C VAL A 848 -8.48 2.91 -31.92
N TRP A 849 -8.99 3.39 -30.78
CA TRP A 849 -8.23 3.35 -29.53
C TRP A 849 -8.29 1.92 -28.98
N LEU A 850 -7.22 1.16 -29.23
CA LEU A 850 -7.16 -0.28 -28.95
C LEU A 850 -7.35 -0.59 -27.47
N GLY A 851 -6.71 0.18 -26.58
CA GLY A 851 -6.85 0.01 -25.13
C GLY A 851 -8.24 0.37 -24.58
N GLY A 852 -9.08 1.02 -25.39
CA GLY A 852 -10.47 1.38 -25.08
C GLY A 852 -11.49 0.29 -25.42
N LEU A 853 -11.08 -0.77 -26.15
CA LEU A 853 -11.94 -1.91 -26.44
C LEU A 853 -12.11 -2.80 -25.20
N LEU A 854 -13.24 -3.51 -25.08
CA LEU A 854 -13.46 -4.47 -24.00
C LEU A 854 -12.65 -5.75 -24.23
N ASN A 855 -12.50 -6.16 -25.49
CA ASN A 855 -11.66 -7.28 -25.90
C ASN A 855 -10.74 -6.90 -27.08
N PRO A 856 -9.53 -6.37 -26.83
CA PRO A 856 -8.62 -5.91 -27.87
C PRO A 856 -7.95 -7.04 -28.68
N GLU A 857 -7.69 -8.21 -28.10
CA GLU A 857 -7.11 -9.35 -28.83
C GLU A 857 -8.05 -9.85 -29.94
N ALA A 858 -9.35 -9.89 -29.64
CA ALA A 858 -10.36 -10.26 -30.61
C ALA A 858 -10.48 -9.25 -31.77
N TYR A 859 -10.14 -7.98 -31.56
CA TYR A 859 -10.06 -7.00 -32.65
C TYR A 859 -8.92 -7.34 -33.61
N ILE A 860 -7.72 -7.62 -33.09
CA ILE A 860 -6.57 -8.00 -33.90
C ILE A 860 -6.88 -9.27 -34.71
N THR A 861 -7.53 -10.25 -34.09
CA THR A 861 -7.98 -11.48 -34.77
C THR A 861 -9.00 -11.18 -35.87
N ALA A 862 -9.96 -10.28 -35.62
CA ALA A 862 -10.95 -9.87 -36.62
C ALA A 862 -10.31 -9.14 -37.81
N THR A 863 -9.31 -8.28 -37.58
CA THR A 863 -8.55 -7.64 -38.68
C THR A 863 -7.79 -8.66 -39.52
N ARG A 864 -7.18 -9.69 -38.89
CA ARG A 864 -6.51 -10.79 -39.60
C ARG A 864 -7.48 -11.58 -40.48
N GLN A 865 -8.65 -11.90 -39.94
CA GLN A 865 -9.72 -12.60 -40.68
C GLN A 865 -10.25 -11.76 -41.86
N CYS A 866 -10.42 -10.46 -41.65
CA CYS A 866 -10.86 -9.53 -42.69
C CYS A 866 -9.89 -9.54 -43.89
N VAL A 867 -8.57 -9.45 -43.64
CA VAL A 867 -7.56 -9.49 -44.70
C VAL A 867 -7.45 -10.88 -45.35
N ALA A 868 -7.52 -11.95 -44.56
CA ALA A 868 -7.52 -13.32 -45.08
C ALA A 868 -8.70 -13.55 -46.04
N GLN A 869 -9.89 -13.05 -45.70
CA GLN A 869 -11.09 -13.15 -46.53
C GLN A 869 -11.01 -12.26 -47.78
N ALA A 870 -10.48 -11.04 -47.66
CA ALA A 870 -10.32 -10.13 -48.79
C ALA A 870 -9.32 -10.66 -49.84
N ASN A 871 -8.20 -11.24 -49.37
CA ASN A 871 -7.12 -11.71 -50.24
C ASN A 871 -7.15 -13.22 -50.51
N SER A 872 -8.09 -13.97 -49.92
CA SER A 872 -8.18 -15.44 -49.98
C SER A 872 -6.88 -16.14 -49.56
N TRP A 873 -6.24 -15.65 -48.49
CA TRP A 873 -4.99 -16.21 -47.95
C TRP A 873 -5.25 -17.08 -46.72
N SER A 874 -4.33 -18.01 -46.44
CA SER A 874 -4.35 -18.76 -45.17
C SER A 874 -4.05 -17.83 -44.00
N LEU A 875 -4.77 -18.01 -42.88
CA LEU A 875 -4.54 -17.22 -41.67
C LEU A 875 -3.10 -17.37 -41.18
N GLU A 876 -2.52 -18.56 -41.21
CA GLU A 876 -1.17 -18.86 -40.70
C GLU A 876 -0.05 -18.16 -41.47
N GLU A 877 -0.26 -17.87 -42.75
CA GLU A 877 0.73 -17.20 -43.59
C GLU A 877 0.81 -15.68 -43.34
N LEU A 878 -0.15 -15.12 -42.60
CA LEU A 878 -0.24 -13.69 -42.32
C LEU A 878 0.65 -13.27 -41.16
N VAL A 879 1.55 -12.34 -41.43
CA VAL A 879 2.43 -11.66 -40.46
C VAL A 879 2.05 -10.18 -40.37
N LEU A 880 2.09 -9.64 -39.15
CA LEU A 880 1.78 -8.26 -38.88
C LEU A 880 3.01 -7.37 -39.16
N ASP A 881 2.86 -6.38 -40.03
CA ASP A 881 3.84 -5.32 -40.29
C ASP A 881 3.27 -3.99 -39.79
N VAL A 882 4.08 -3.24 -39.05
CA VAL A 882 3.63 -2.03 -38.34
C VAL A 882 4.37 -0.82 -38.85
N THR A 883 3.61 0.22 -39.19
CA THR A 883 4.14 1.51 -39.62
C THR A 883 3.66 2.61 -38.68
N ILE A 884 4.59 3.34 -38.07
CA ILE A 884 4.29 4.46 -37.18
C ILE A 884 4.41 5.77 -37.97
N ASN A 885 3.30 6.50 -38.14
CA ASN A 885 3.30 7.80 -38.81
C ASN A 885 3.64 8.91 -37.81
N GLU A 886 4.58 9.79 -38.18
CA GLU A 886 4.98 10.94 -37.34
C GLU A 886 4.00 12.12 -37.43
N THR A 887 3.29 12.26 -38.54
CA THR A 887 2.27 13.29 -38.78
C THR A 887 0.90 12.64 -39.02
N ASN A 888 -0.17 13.28 -38.54
CA ASN A 888 -1.58 12.89 -38.81
C ASN A 888 -1.99 13.14 -40.28
N SER A 889 -1.08 12.95 -41.23
CA SER A 889 -1.39 12.99 -42.64
C SER A 889 -2.32 11.80 -42.94
N GLU A 890 -3.41 12.04 -43.66
CA GLU A 890 -4.26 10.99 -44.22
C GLU A 890 -3.38 10.10 -45.11
N ALA A 891 -2.91 8.98 -44.57
CA ALA A 891 -2.25 7.98 -45.37
C ALA A 891 -3.31 7.42 -46.33
N ASP A 892 -2.97 7.32 -47.63
CA ASP A 892 -3.75 6.56 -48.61
C ASP A 892 -4.02 5.15 -48.03
N GLN A 893 -5.21 4.99 -47.43
CA GLN A 893 -5.67 3.73 -46.85
C GLN A 893 -5.99 2.79 -48.00
N LYS A 894 -4.95 2.15 -48.55
CA LYS A 894 -5.11 1.01 -49.44
C LYS A 894 -5.79 -0.14 -48.70
N ASP A 895 -6.54 -0.96 -49.42
CA ASP A 895 -7.13 -2.21 -48.93
C ASP A 895 -6.08 -3.00 -48.10
N SER A 896 -6.40 -3.35 -46.84
CA SER A 896 -5.59 -4.12 -45.86
C SER A 896 -4.76 -3.35 -44.80
N CYS A 897 -4.99 -2.05 -44.58
CA CYS A 897 -4.37 -1.28 -43.48
C CYS A 897 -5.41 -0.84 -42.42
N PHE A 898 -5.11 -1.04 -41.13
CA PHE A 898 -5.99 -0.62 -40.02
C PHE A 898 -5.29 0.40 -39.11
N GLY A 899 -5.96 1.51 -38.82
CA GLY A 899 -5.44 2.58 -37.97
C GLY A 899 -5.70 2.35 -36.48
N VAL A 900 -4.64 2.42 -35.66
CA VAL A 900 -4.72 2.37 -34.19
C VAL A 900 -4.14 3.64 -33.59
N VAL A 901 -4.83 4.16 -32.59
CA VAL A 901 -4.45 5.37 -31.83
C VAL A 901 -4.33 5.08 -30.34
N GLY A 902 -3.62 5.96 -29.62
CA GLY A 902 -3.47 5.88 -28.17
C GLY A 902 -2.48 4.82 -27.68
N LEU A 903 -1.65 4.29 -28.57
CA LEU A 903 -0.52 3.43 -28.21
C LEU A 903 0.59 4.28 -27.59
N LYS A 904 1.30 3.72 -26.61
CA LYS A 904 2.45 4.36 -25.98
C LYS A 904 3.66 3.45 -26.04
N LEU A 905 4.80 3.99 -26.48
CA LEU A 905 6.08 3.28 -26.47
C LEU A 905 6.81 3.58 -25.16
N GLN A 906 7.22 2.55 -24.43
CA GLN A 906 7.91 2.68 -23.15
C GLN A 906 9.40 2.31 -23.29
N GLY A 907 10.29 3.19 -22.83
CA GLY A 907 11.75 2.95 -22.81
C GLY A 907 12.50 3.20 -24.12
N ALA A 908 11.80 3.63 -25.17
CA ALA A 908 12.36 3.98 -26.47
C ALA A 908 11.58 5.15 -27.11
N GLN A 909 12.20 5.81 -28.10
CA GLN A 909 11.57 6.76 -29.00
C GLN A 909 11.50 6.13 -30.39
N CYS A 910 10.44 6.40 -31.13
CA CYS A 910 10.37 6.07 -32.55
C CYS A 910 10.59 7.34 -33.38
N LYS A 911 11.54 7.30 -34.32
CA LYS A 911 11.67 8.31 -35.39
C LYS A 911 11.88 7.61 -36.73
N ASN A 912 11.20 8.05 -37.78
CA ASN A 912 11.24 7.47 -39.12
C ASN A 912 11.01 5.94 -39.12
N ASN A 913 10.06 5.46 -38.31
CA ASN A 913 9.79 4.04 -38.09
C ASN A 913 11.01 3.22 -37.58
N GLN A 914 11.96 3.89 -36.93
CA GLN A 914 13.15 3.30 -36.29
C GLN A 914 13.17 3.57 -34.79
N LEU A 915 13.58 2.56 -34.03
CA LEU A 915 13.71 2.62 -32.58
C LEU A 915 15.04 3.26 -32.17
N LEU A 916 14.94 4.23 -31.27
CA LEU A 916 16.04 4.95 -30.66
C LEU A 916 15.93 4.84 -29.14
N LEU A 917 17.06 4.60 -28.48
CA LEU A 917 17.12 4.65 -27.04
C LEU A 917 17.04 6.10 -26.55
N THR A 918 16.13 6.35 -25.62
CA THR A 918 15.86 7.67 -25.04
C THR A 918 15.85 7.59 -23.53
N SER A 919 16.07 8.71 -22.86
CA SER A 919 15.83 8.80 -21.42
C SER A 919 14.33 8.92 -21.11
N THR A 920 13.50 9.38 -22.04
CA THR A 920 12.05 9.55 -21.82
C THR A 920 11.36 8.23 -21.50
N ILE A 921 10.49 8.24 -20.48
CA ILE A 921 9.82 7.03 -19.96
C ILE A 921 8.86 6.48 -20.99
N MET A 922 7.97 7.33 -21.49
CA MET A 922 6.96 6.98 -22.48
C MET A 922 6.90 8.04 -23.58
N MET A 923 6.57 7.59 -24.78
CA MET A 923 6.24 8.40 -25.93
C MET A 923 4.85 8.01 -26.42
N ASP A 924 3.97 8.99 -26.58
CA ASP A 924 2.68 8.75 -27.26
C ASP A 924 2.94 8.52 -28.75
N LEU A 925 2.43 7.40 -29.27
CA LEU A 925 2.45 7.10 -30.70
C LEU A 925 1.18 7.68 -31.32
N PRO A 926 1.28 8.57 -32.34
CA PRO A 926 0.11 9.23 -32.91
C PRO A 926 -0.85 8.26 -33.60
N LEU A 927 -0.61 7.95 -34.88
CA LEU A 927 -1.36 6.97 -35.66
C LEU A 927 -0.41 5.85 -36.04
N THR A 928 -0.73 4.64 -35.58
CA THR A 928 0.00 3.42 -35.91
C THR A 928 -0.83 2.59 -36.87
N LEU A 929 -0.27 2.28 -38.04
CA LEU A 929 -0.92 1.47 -39.06
C LEU A 929 -0.51 0.00 -38.90
N LEU A 930 -1.52 -0.85 -38.77
CA LEU A 930 -1.39 -2.31 -38.74
C LEU A 930 -1.69 -2.85 -40.13
N LYS A 931 -0.71 -3.49 -40.77
CA LYS A 931 -0.86 -4.12 -42.08
C LYS A 931 -0.55 -5.61 -41.99
N TRP A 932 -1.42 -6.43 -42.56
CA TRP A 932 -1.18 -7.87 -42.67
C TRP A 932 -0.52 -8.19 -44.02
N SER A 933 0.60 -8.90 -43.98
CA SER A 933 1.38 -9.28 -45.16
C SER A 933 1.68 -10.78 -45.16
N ARG A 934 1.93 -11.37 -46.34
CA ARG A 934 2.30 -12.78 -46.44
C ARG A 934 3.75 -12.96 -45.97
N SER A 935 4.00 -13.97 -45.13
CA SER A 935 5.33 -14.32 -44.65
C SER A 935 6.29 -14.56 -45.83
N THR A 936 7.29 -13.70 -45.98
CA THR A 936 8.45 -13.94 -46.85
C THR A 936 9.68 -14.12 -45.95
N THR A 937 10.54 -15.07 -46.28
CA THR A 937 11.70 -15.49 -45.47
C THR A 937 12.73 -14.37 -45.21
N GLU A 938 12.64 -13.23 -45.90
CA GLU A 938 13.60 -12.11 -45.81
C GLU A 938 13.23 -11.03 -44.76
N HIS A 939 12.02 -11.05 -44.18
CA HIS A 939 11.48 -9.91 -43.41
C HIS A 939 12.04 -9.69 -41.98
N ARG A 940 12.90 -10.57 -41.45
CA ARG A 940 13.37 -10.49 -40.04
C ARG A 940 14.78 -9.92 -39.86
N SER A 941 15.54 -9.68 -40.92
CA SER A 941 16.90 -9.12 -40.81
C SER A 941 16.86 -7.66 -40.33
N GLY A 942 17.39 -7.39 -39.13
CA GLY A 942 17.54 -6.02 -38.60
C GLY A 942 16.33 -5.42 -37.86
N LYS A 943 15.28 -6.22 -37.59
CA LYS A 943 14.13 -5.81 -36.78
C LYS A 943 14.17 -6.39 -35.36
N LEU A 944 13.65 -5.65 -34.39
CA LEU A 944 13.51 -6.01 -32.99
C LEU A 944 12.04 -6.35 -32.68
N THR A 945 11.78 -7.53 -32.15
CA THR A 945 10.45 -7.94 -31.70
C THR A 945 10.14 -7.38 -30.31
N LEU A 946 9.12 -6.52 -30.24
CA LEU A 946 8.60 -5.90 -29.03
C LEU A 946 7.26 -6.53 -28.61
N PRO A 947 7.01 -6.66 -27.29
CA PRO A 947 5.70 -7.03 -26.77
C PRO A 947 4.74 -5.83 -26.77
N VAL A 948 3.48 -6.09 -27.12
CA VAL A 948 2.37 -5.14 -26.95
C VAL A 948 1.49 -5.61 -25.80
N TYR A 949 1.52 -4.89 -24.69
CA TYR A 949 0.74 -5.20 -23.49
C TYR A 949 -0.54 -4.37 -23.42
N LEU A 950 -1.57 -4.93 -22.78
CA LEU A 950 -2.83 -4.23 -22.56
C LEU A 950 -2.63 -2.89 -21.82
N ASN A 951 -1.88 -2.91 -20.72
CA ASN A 951 -1.64 -1.74 -19.88
C ASN A 951 -0.27 -1.82 -19.20
N SER A 952 0.05 -0.85 -18.33
CA SER A 952 1.38 -0.74 -17.71
C SER A 952 1.72 -1.89 -16.78
N THR A 953 0.78 -2.72 -16.33
CA THR A 953 1.07 -3.89 -15.47
C THR A 953 1.86 -4.96 -16.20
N ARG A 954 1.85 -4.95 -17.55
CA ARG A 954 2.49 -5.97 -18.42
C ARG A 954 2.06 -7.41 -18.12
N THR A 955 0.88 -7.61 -17.53
CA THR A 955 0.37 -8.94 -17.20
C THR A 955 -0.27 -9.66 -18.39
N GLU A 956 -0.85 -8.89 -19.32
CA GLU A 956 -1.59 -9.42 -20.47
C GLU A 956 -0.91 -8.97 -21.77
N LEU A 957 -0.24 -9.92 -22.44
CA LEU A 957 0.36 -9.74 -23.76
C LEU A 957 -0.72 -9.91 -24.83
N LEU A 958 -0.90 -8.91 -25.68
CA LEU A 958 -1.90 -8.94 -26.75
C LEU A 958 -1.33 -9.52 -28.05
N PHE A 959 -0.17 -9.01 -28.48
CA PHE A 959 0.53 -9.46 -29.68
C PHE A 959 1.97 -8.93 -29.70
N THR A 960 2.74 -9.30 -30.71
CA THR A 960 4.13 -8.87 -30.92
C THR A 960 4.26 -7.99 -32.15
N VAL A 961 5.18 -7.03 -32.10
CA VAL A 961 5.46 -6.12 -33.21
C VAL A 961 6.94 -6.08 -33.51
N ASP A 962 7.30 -6.15 -34.80
CA ASP A 962 8.67 -6.04 -35.26
C ASP A 962 8.96 -4.62 -35.77
N LEU A 963 9.91 -3.91 -35.15
CA LEU A 963 10.33 -2.56 -35.56
C LEU A 963 11.83 -2.52 -35.87
N ALA A 964 12.23 -1.68 -36.82
CA ALA A 964 13.64 -1.51 -37.17
C ALA A 964 14.41 -0.80 -36.05
N VAL A 965 15.66 -1.20 -35.81
CA VAL A 965 16.57 -0.52 -34.86
C VAL A 965 17.39 0.51 -35.63
N ALA A 966 17.56 1.71 -35.06
CA ALA A 966 18.39 2.74 -35.68
C ALA A 966 19.87 2.29 -35.78
N PRO A 967 20.59 2.66 -36.86
CA PRO A 967 21.98 2.28 -37.04
C PRO A 967 22.88 2.80 -35.89
N GLY A 968 23.79 1.97 -35.40
CA GLY A 968 24.69 2.29 -34.30
C GLY A 968 24.14 2.02 -32.89
N GLN A 969 22.91 1.52 -32.77
CA GLN A 969 22.34 1.05 -31.51
C GLN A 969 22.49 -0.47 -31.38
N ASP A 970 22.91 -0.94 -30.22
CA ASP A 970 23.01 -2.36 -29.91
C ASP A 970 21.62 -2.93 -29.55
N PRO A 971 21.09 -3.94 -30.29
CA PRO A 971 19.81 -4.58 -29.99
C PRO A 971 19.71 -5.08 -28.53
N HIS A 972 20.82 -5.52 -27.94
CA HIS A 972 20.87 -6.01 -26.56
C HIS A 972 20.42 -4.96 -25.54
N SER A 973 20.79 -3.69 -25.77
CA SER A 973 20.44 -2.58 -24.88
C SER A 973 18.93 -2.33 -24.82
N PHE A 974 18.18 -2.69 -25.87
CA PHE A 974 16.72 -2.60 -25.86
C PHE A 974 16.07 -3.71 -25.02
N TYR A 975 16.69 -4.90 -24.98
CA TYR A 975 16.24 -5.98 -24.10
C TYR A 975 16.46 -5.61 -22.63
N GLU A 976 17.66 -5.15 -22.25
CA GLU A 976 17.97 -4.73 -20.88
C GLU A 976 17.02 -3.63 -20.37
N ARG A 977 16.67 -2.68 -21.24
CA ARG A 977 15.72 -1.61 -20.93
C ARG A 977 14.26 -2.06 -20.85
N GLY A 978 13.94 -3.28 -21.31
CA GLY A 978 12.59 -3.83 -21.28
C GLY A 978 11.61 -2.99 -22.10
N VAL A 979 11.99 -2.61 -23.33
CA VAL A 979 11.16 -1.79 -24.22
C VAL A 979 9.87 -2.54 -24.58
N ALA A 980 8.73 -1.86 -24.48
CA ALA A 980 7.42 -2.42 -24.75
C ALA A 980 6.44 -1.36 -25.27
N VAL A 981 5.36 -1.81 -25.91
CA VAL A 981 4.24 -0.96 -26.33
C VAL A 981 3.05 -1.21 -25.41
N LEU A 982 2.37 -0.15 -24.97
CA LEU A 982 1.20 -0.20 -24.10
C LEU A 982 -0.03 0.34 -24.84
N THR A 983 -1.19 -0.31 -24.66
CA THR A 983 -2.43 0.13 -25.33
C THR A 983 -3.30 1.06 -24.48
N SER A 984 -3.19 1.00 -23.14
CA SER A 984 -3.89 1.89 -22.22
C SER A 984 -3.03 2.26 -21.01
N THR A 985 -3.04 3.54 -20.66
CA THR A 985 -2.42 4.04 -19.42
C THR A 985 -3.38 4.79 -18.50
N ALA A 986 -4.66 4.90 -18.89
CA ALA A 986 -5.66 5.73 -18.20
C ALA A 986 -6.09 5.14 -16.83
N LEU A 987 -6.04 3.82 -16.69
CA LEU A 987 -6.47 3.11 -15.48
C LEU A 987 -5.35 2.89 -14.44
N ASN A 988 -4.14 3.40 -14.68
CA ASN A 988 -2.96 3.15 -13.86
C ASN A 988 -2.65 4.27 -12.84
#